data_AF-V5GI91-F1
#
_entry.id   AF-V5GI91-F1
#
_cell.length_a   1.000
_cell.length_b   1.000
_cell.length_c   1.000
_cell.angle_alpha   90.00
_cell.angle_beta   90.00
_cell.angle_gamma   90.00
#
_symmetry.space_group_name_H-M   'P 1'
#
loop_
_entity.id
_entity.type
_entity.pdbx_description
1 polymer ?
#
loop_
_entity_poly.entity_id
_entity_poly.type
_entity_poly.pdbx_seq_one_letter_code
_entity_poly.pdbx_strand_id
1 'polypeptide(L)'
;MEKAPSAAPSILPRLATSGAVSVVLWVVWSLAQRYALKGLFMYKGWMYESRGSGSKVSLTTRLWFCGVRLLKGKNPLLFSYQSTLPKLPLPSLDDTMERYLRSVRPLLDDANYARMEGLAKDFRHGIAQKLQRYLWLKSWWSSNYVSDWWEEYVYLRGRSPIMVNSNFYAIDAILVKLTSNQAARAANLVYASFLFRRGIDSQQMTPIMVQNTVPLCSRQYERIFNTTRVPGVETDQLVHYQDSQHVAVYHRGRFFKLPVYHKHRLLQPCDLQRQLEHILSNESAPQVGEERLAALTAGERSAWAKLREAHFRKGLNRISLDAIEKAAFVLVLDEDEYGYDPKDPGQLNHYARSLLHGRGHDRWFDKSFNLIVGSNARVGFNAEHSWADAPIMGHYWEFVLAQDFFILKYDEAGNTLGFSSLELPNPVRLRWDLSPELVSHIEASSLAAVALLEDVDLHLLTHTAYGKGFMKKCRCSPDAFLQMALQLAYYRDAGRFSLTYEASMTRLFREGRTETVRPVTCESRAWVLAMQEPNATVQERRQKLAVACARHQRGYQDAMCGKGIDRHLFCLYVVSKYLEVDSPFLREVLSEPWRLSTSQTPHNQTSLLDLSKFPDFISAGGGFGPVADDGYGVSYLIAGEDHLFFHVSSKRSSPETDSLRFAKHIEQSLKDMRALFE
;
A
#
# COMPACT_ATOMS: atom_id res chain seq x y z
N MET A 1 -7.55 -87.22 -7.46
CA MET A 1 -7.58 -85.76 -7.71
C MET A 1 -7.91 -85.09 -6.40
N GLU A 2 -6.97 -84.37 -5.79
CA GLU A 2 -7.33 -83.32 -4.83
C GLU A 2 -6.22 -82.26 -4.84
N LYS A 3 -6.56 -81.08 -5.36
CA LYS A 3 -5.69 -79.91 -5.45
C LYS A 3 -5.61 -79.27 -4.06
N ALA A 4 -4.40 -79.05 -3.56
CA ALA A 4 -4.17 -78.20 -2.40
C ALA A 4 -4.59 -76.74 -2.70
N PRO A 5 -5.15 -76.00 -1.72
CA PRO A 5 -5.61 -74.63 -1.94
C PRO A 5 -4.42 -73.69 -2.12
N SER A 6 -4.47 -72.85 -3.16
CA SER A 6 -3.50 -71.77 -3.37
C SER A 6 -3.54 -70.80 -2.18
N ALA A 7 -2.39 -70.57 -1.53
CA ALA A 7 -2.24 -69.55 -0.51
C ALA A 7 -2.75 -68.20 -1.04
N ALA A 8 -3.76 -67.64 -0.36
CA ALA A 8 -4.28 -66.33 -0.71
C ALA A 8 -3.14 -65.30 -0.64
N PRO A 9 -2.89 -64.51 -1.70
CA PRO A 9 -1.83 -63.52 -1.68
C PRO A 9 -2.10 -62.49 -0.58
N SER A 10 -1.09 -62.19 0.24
CA SER A 10 -1.22 -61.22 1.32
C SER A 10 -1.70 -59.88 0.75
N ILE A 11 -2.80 -59.37 1.30
CA ILE A 11 -3.49 -58.16 0.83
C ILE A 11 -2.71 -56.89 1.21
N LEU A 12 -1.95 -56.96 2.32
CA LEU A 12 -1.23 -55.83 2.90
C LEU A 12 -0.14 -55.23 1.98
N PRO A 13 0.74 -56.01 1.31
CA PRO A 13 1.74 -55.46 0.40
C PRO A 13 1.12 -54.85 -0.85
N ARG A 14 -0.02 -55.37 -1.32
CA ARG A 14 -0.74 -54.81 -2.49
C ARG A 14 -1.39 -53.47 -2.15
N LEU A 15 -1.99 -53.35 -0.95
CA LEU A 15 -2.51 -52.08 -0.44
C LEU A 15 -1.39 -51.05 -0.24
N ALA A 16 -0.26 -51.46 0.34
CA ALA A 16 0.90 -50.59 0.51
C ALA A 16 1.46 -50.10 -0.84
N THR A 17 1.59 -50.99 -1.82
CA THR A 17 2.06 -50.65 -3.17
C THR A 17 1.07 -49.72 -3.88
N SER A 18 -0.23 -49.99 -3.80
CA SER A 18 -1.28 -49.13 -4.38
C SER A 18 -1.28 -47.73 -3.77
N GLY A 19 -1.13 -47.64 -2.43
CA GLY A 19 -0.99 -46.39 -1.71
C GLY A 19 0.25 -45.60 -2.14
N ALA A 20 1.41 -46.26 -2.23
CA ALA A 20 2.64 -45.63 -2.70
C ALA A 20 2.52 -45.11 -4.15
N VAL A 21 1.96 -45.91 -5.06
CA VAL A 21 1.73 -45.50 -6.46
C VAL A 21 0.78 -44.32 -6.54
N SER A 22 -0.29 -44.32 -5.75
CA SER A 22 -1.25 -43.22 -5.69
C SER A 22 -0.63 -41.92 -5.18
N VAL A 23 0.22 -41.99 -4.15
CA VAL A 23 0.98 -40.83 -3.66
C VAL A 23 1.92 -40.30 -4.74
N VAL A 24 2.67 -41.18 -5.42
CA VAL A 24 3.59 -40.77 -6.50
C VAL A 24 2.82 -40.13 -7.65
N LEU A 25 1.72 -40.74 -8.13
CA LEU A 25 0.89 -40.18 -9.19
C LEU A 25 0.30 -38.83 -8.79
N TRP A 26 -0.16 -38.70 -7.53
CA TRP A 26 -0.67 -37.43 -7.00
C TRP A 26 0.42 -36.34 -6.95
N VAL A 27 1.64 -36.68 -6.49
CA VAL A 27 2.77 -35.73 -6.47
C VAL A 27 3.14 -35.32 -7.89
N VAL A 28 3.27 -36.26 -8.82
CA VAL A 28 3.60 -35.98 -10.23
C VAL A 28 2.53 -35.11 -10.86
N TRP A 29 1.24 -35.43 -10.67
CA TRP A 29 0.12 -34.63 -11.15
C TRP A 29 0.14 -33.22 -10.55
N SER A 30 0.33 -33.09 -9.23
CA SER A 30 0.39 -31.80 -8.54
C SER A 30 1.53 -30.92 -9.04
N LEU A 31 2.72 -31.50 -9.26
CA LEU A 31 3.85 -30.80 -9.86
C LEU A 31 3.56 -30.41 -11.31
N ALA A 32 3.01 -31.33 -12.12
CA ALA A 32 2.65 -31.04 -13.51
C ALA A 32 1.63 -29.90 -13.61
N GLN A 33 0.56 -29.95 -12.80
CA GLN A 33 -0.45 -28.91 -12.70
C GLN A 33 0.18 -27.58 -12.26
N ARG A 34 1.06 -27.58 -11.27
CA ARG A 34 1.76 -26.39 -10.78
C ARG A 34 2.59 -25.73 -11.88
N TYR A 35 3.42 -26.51 -12.59
CA TYR A 35 4.27 -25.98 -13.66
C TYR A 35 3.46 -25.56 -14.89
N ALA A 36 2.38 -26.28 -15.21
CA ALA A 36 1.46 -25.88 -16.28
C ALA A 36 0.76 -24.55 -15.97
N LEU A 37 0.23 -24.38 -14.75
CA LEU A 37 -0.35 -23.11 -14.30
C LEU A 37 0.70 -21.99 -14.32
N LYS A 38 1.93 -22.26 -13.89
CA LYS A 38 3.02 -21.28 -13.97
C LYS A 38 3.28 -20.85 -15.40
N GLY A 39 3.36 -21.81 -16.33
CA GLY A 39 3.49 -21.54 -17.76
C GLY A 39 2.34 -20.70 -18.32
N LEU A 40 1.11 -21.04 -17.96
CA LEU A 40 -0.07 -20.25 -18.34
C LEU A 40 0.01 -18.83 -17.77
N PHE A 41 0.39 -18.66 -16.50
CA PHE A 41 0.49 -17.33 -15.89
C PHE A 41 1.65 -16.49 -16.44
N MET A 42 2.64 -17.07 -17.15
CA MET A 42 3.63 -16.28 -17.90
C MET A 42 3.00 -15.55 -19.10
N TYR A 43 1.93 -16.08 -19.69
CA TYR A 43 1.23 -15.39 -20.78
C TYR A 43 0.50 -14.16 -20.26
N LYS A 44 0.88 -12.98 -20.78
CA LYS A 44 0.27 -11.68 -20.46
C LYS A 44 -0.47 -11.04 -21.65
N GLY A 45 -0.61 -11.74 -22.78
CA GLY A 45 -1.26 -11.17 -23.97
C GLY A 45 -2.70 -10.70 -23.71
N TRP A 46 -3.41 -11.38 -22.81
CA TRP A 46 -4.76 -11.02 -22.35
C TRP A 46 -4.88 -9.61 -21.75
N MET A 47 -3.79 -9.03 -21.24
CA MET A 47 -3.79 -7.66 -20.70
C MET A 47 -3.95 -6.61 -21.80
N TYR A 48 -3.52 -6.92 -23.02
CA TYR A 48 -3.47 -6.00 -24.15
C TYR A 48 -4.65 -6.15 -25.12
N GLU A 49 -5.52 -7.13 -24.86
CA GLU A 49 -6.76 -7.31 -25.62
C GLU A 49 -7.68 -6.09 -25.39
N SER A 50 -8.30 -5.61 -26.47
CA SER A 50 -9.33 -4.58 -26.36
C SER A 50 -10.53 -5.12 -25.56
N ARG A 51 -11.08 -4.28 -24.68
CA ARG A 51 -12.27 -4.59 -23.87
C ARG A 51 -13.48 -3.76 -24.28
N GLY A 52 -13.42 -3.12 -25.45
CA GLY A 52 -14.50 -2.28 -25.97
C GLY A 52 -15.71 -3.09 -26.43
N SER A 53 -16.87 -2.44 -26.54
CA SER A 53 -18.05 -3.05 -27.16
C SER A 53 -17.72 -3.45 -28.60
N GLY A 54 -17.93 -4.73 -28.95
CA GLY A 54 -17.68 -5.29 -30.28
C GLY A 54 -16.28 -5.88 -30.52
N SER A 55 -15.32 -5.77 -29.58
CA SER A 55 -14.01 -6.41 -29.74
C SER A 55 -14.07 -7.92 -29.49
N LYS A 56 -13.46 -8.72 -30.36
CA LYS A 56 -13.34 -10.17 -30.19
C LYS A 56 -12.00 -10.50 -29.53
N VAL A 57 -12.06 -11.25 -28.43
CA VAL A 57 -10.86 -11.80 -27.77
C VAL A 57 -10.18 -12.79 -28.71
N SER A 58 -8.86 -12.69 -28.85
CA SER A 58 -8.08 -13.60 -29.69
C SER A 58 -8.27 -15.08 -29.33
N LEU A 59 -8.12 -15.97 -30.32
CA LEU A 59 -8.20 -17.41 -30.10
C LEU A 59 -7.17 -17.89 -29.07
N THR A 60 -5.96 -17.31 -29.09
CA THR A 60 -4.88 -17.62 -28.13
C THR A 60 -5.29 -17.28 -26.71
N THR A 61 -5.85 -16.09 -26.46
CA THR A 61 -6.34 -15.70 -25.13
C THR A 61 -7.53 -16.56 -24.70
N ARG A 62 -8.42 -16.95 -25.62
CA ARG A 62 -9.53 -17.88 -25.32
C ARG A 62 -9.04 -19.26 -24.90
N LEU A 63 -8.09 -19.85 -25.65
CA LEU A 63 -7.49 -21.14 -25.34
C LEU A 63 -6.74 -21.09 -24.00
N TRP A 64 -5.96 -20.03 -23.76
CA TRP A 64 -5.30 -19.78 -22.49
C TRP A 64 -6.28 -19.75 -21.32
N PHE A 65 -7.39 -19.02 -21.47
CA PHE A 65 -8.42 -18.90 -20.44
C PHE A 65 -9.08 -20.24 -20.11
N CYS A 66 -9.37 -21.06 -21.14
CA CYS A 66 -9.83 -22.44 -20.96
C CYS A 66 -8.80 -23.26 -20.18
N GLY A 67 -7.51 -23.18 -20.55
CA GLY A 67 -6.42 -23.88 -19.86
C GLY A 67 -6.32 -23.50 -18.38
N VAL A 68 -6.37 -22.20 -18.06
CA VAL A 68 -6.35 -21.73 -16.65
C VAL A 68 -7.57 -22.23 -15.89
N ARG A 69 -8.76 -22.17 -16.50
CA ARG A 69 -10.00 -22.64 -15.85
C ARG A 69 -10.04 -24.15 -15.60
N LEU A 70 -9.45 -24.95 -16.50
CA LEU A 70 -9.36 -26.39 -16.35
C LEU A 70 -8.38 -26.78 -15.23
N LEU A 71 -7.28 -26.04 -15.10
CA LEU A 71 -6.22 -26.37 -14.14
C LEU A 71 -6.37 -25.66 -12.79
N LYS A 72 -7.22 -24.64 -12.65
CA LYS A 72 -7.43 -23.97 -11.35
C LYS A 72 -8.28 -24.84 -10.42
N GLY A 73 -7.89 -24.93 -9.15
CA GLY A 73 -8.69 -25.58 -8.10
C GLY A 73 -10.02 -24.87 -7.81
N LYS A 74 -11.00 -25.60 -7.26
CA LYS A 74 -12.37 -25.09 -7.03
C LYS A 74 -12.52 -24.20 -5.78
N ASN A 75 -11.62 -24.26 -4.80
CA ASN A 75 -11.63 -23.42 -3.60
C ASN A 75 -10.19 -23.17 -3.14
N PRO A 76 -9.46 -22.22 -3.74
CA PRO A 76 -8.08 -21.96 -3.36
C PRO A 76 -8.01 -21.29 -1.99
N LEU A 77 -7.07 -21.75 -1.15
CA LEU A 77 -6.65 -21.07 0.06
C LEU A 77 -5.80 -19.83 -0.31
N LEU A 78 -5.62 -18.90 0.63
CA LEU A 78 -4.95 -17.61 0.44
C LEU A 78 -3.57 -17.75 -0.26
N PHE A 79 -2.82 -18.79 0.08
CA PHE A 79 -1.48 -19.04 -0.44
C PHE A 79 -1.38 -20.15 -1.50
N SER A 80 -2.52 -20.74 -1.93
CA SER A 80 -2.52 -21.88 -2.87
C SER A 80 -1.75 -21.61 -4.18
N TYR A 81 -1.76 -20.37 -4.66
CA TYR A 81 -1.10 -20.00 -5.92
C TYR A 81 0.32 -19.43 -5.77
N GLN A 82 0.88 -19.27 -4.56
CA GLN A 82 2.21 -18.63 -4.43
C GLN A 82 3.31 -19.38 -5.19
N SER A 83 3.24 -20.71 -5.20
CA SER A 83 4.17 -21.57 -5.93
C SER A 83 3.93 -21.63 -7.45
N THR A 84 2.75 -21.23 -7.93
CA THR A 84 2.40 -21.22 -9.36
C THR A 84 2.65 -19.86 -10.00
N LEU A 85 2.79 -18.79 -9.21
CA LEU A 85 3.10 -17.47 -9.76
C LEU A 85 4.48 -17.46 -10.46
N PRO A 86 4.58 -16.81 -11.63
CA PRO A 86 5.85 -16.66 -12.32
C PRO A 86 6.78 -15.72 -11.55
N LYS A 87 8.10 -15.85 -11.78
CA LYS A 87 9.06 -14.84 -11.32
C LYS A 87 8.89 -13.57 -12.14
N LEU A 88 9.23 -12.41 -11.56
CA LEU A 88 9.26 -11.14 -12.29
C LEU A 88 10.28 -11.25 -13.44
N PRO A 89 9.91 -10.97 -14.71
CA PRO A 89 10.83 -11.03 -15.83
C PRO A 89 11.87 -9.92 -15.73
N LEU A 90 13.10 -10.22 -16.15
CA LEU A 90 14.17 -9.24 -16.30
C LEU A 90 14.08 -8.62 -17.71
N PRO A 91 13.81 -7.30 -17.84
CA PRO A 91 13.79 -6.64 -19.14
C PRO A 91 15.15 -6.68 -19.84
N SER A 92 15.16 -6.55 -21.17
CA SER A 92 16.40 -6.32 -21.90
C SER A 92 16.94 -4.91 -21.62
N LEU A 93 18.25 -4.72 -21.75
CA LEU A 93 18.85 -3.38 -21.70
C LEU A 93 18.28 -2.50 -22.81
N ASP A 94 18.15 -3.03 -24.01
CA ASP A 94 17.69 -2.31 -25.20
C ASP A 94 16.27 -1.74 -25.00
N ASP A 95 15.32 -2.58 -24.57
CA ASP A 95 13.96 -2.16 -24.26
C ASP A 95 13.94 -1.07 -23.19
N THR A 96 14.80 -1.21 -22.17
CA THR A 96 14.84 -0.27 -21.04
C THR A 96 15.39 1.08 -21.48
N MET A 97 16.45 1.09 -22.28
CA MET A 97 17.04 2.32 -22.81
C MET A 97 16.10 3.02 -23.78
N GLU A 98 15.46 2.29 -24.70
CA GLU A 98 14.49 2.85 -25.64
C GLU A 98 13.30 3.48 -24.89
N ARG A 99 12.73 2.77 -23.91
CA ARG A 99 11.61 3.28 -23.11
C ARG A 99 12.02 4.45 -22.23
N TYR A 100 13.21 4.41 -21.62
CA TYR A 100 13.73 5.51 -20.83
C TYR A 100 13.88 6.78 -21.67
N LEU A 101 14.58 6.72 -22.80
CA LEU A 101 14.78 7.87 -23.70
C LEU A 101 13.44 8.44 -24.17
N ARG A 102 12.49 7.58 -24.58
CA ARG A 102 11.14 8.03 -24.92
C ARG A 102 10.43 8.72 -23.75
N SER A 103 10.64 8.27 -22.51
CA SER A 103 10.00 8.83 -21.31
C SER A 103 10.55 10.20 -20.92
N VAL A 104 11.83 10.48 -21.18
CA VAL A 104 12.45 11.78 -20.84
C VAL A 104 12.39 12.79 -21.98
N ARG A 105 12.13 12.34 -23.23
CA ARG A 105 11.92 13.24 -24.37
C ARG A 105 10.94 14.40 -24.12
N PRO A 106 9.76 14.21 -23.49
CA PRO A 106 8.86 15.33 -23.22
C PRO A 106 9.38 16.31 -22.15
N LEU A 107 10.36 15.90 -21.33
CA LEU A 107 10.91 16.65 -20.20
C LEU A 107 12.17 17.46 -20.56
N LEU A 108 12.87 17.10 -21.64
CA LEU A 108 14.14 17.69 -22.04
C LEU A 108 13.98 18.51 -23.32
N ASP A 109 14.79 19.57 -23.44
CA ASP A 109 15.04 20.23 -24.73
C ASP A 109 15.94 19.37 -25.63
N ASP A 110 16.15 19.80 -26.87
CA ASP A 110 16.91 19.04 -27.88
C ASP A 110 18.38 18.83 -27.50
N ALA A 111 19.02 19.81 -26.89
CA ALA A 111 20.42 19.73 -26.52
C ALA A 111 20.62 18.75 -25.35
N ASN A 112 19.78 18.86 -24.32
CA ASN A 112 19.80 17.98 -23.16
C ASN A 112 19.38 16.56 -23.52
N TYR A 113 18.41 16.41 -24.43
CA TYR A 113 18.01 15.10 -24.93
C TYR A 113 19.14 14.41 -25.72
N ALA A 114 19.81 15.13 -26.63
CA ALA A 114 20.95 14.58 -27.38
C ALA A 114 22.11 14.16 -26.45
N ARG A 115 22.39 14.95 -25.39
CA ARG A 115 23.36 14.57 -24.36
C ARG A 115 22.94 13.29 -23.63
N MET A 116 21.67 13.17 -23.25
CA MET A 116 21.14 11.97 -22.59
C MET A 116 21.18 10.74 -23.51
N GLU A 117 20.91 10.89 -24.81
CA GLU A 117 21.09 9.82 -25.79
C GLU A 117 22.54 9.34 -25.86
N GLY A 118 23.51 10.27 -25.82
CA GLY A 118 24.93 9.95 -25.70
C GLY A 118 25.23 9.12 -24.46
N LEU A 119 24.82 9.58 -23.28
CA LEU A 119 25.01 8.87 -22.01
C LEU A 119 24.36 7.48 -22.01
N ALA A 120 23.14 7.37 -22.51
CA ALA A 120 22.43 6.09 -22.61
C ALA A 120 23.14 5.13 -23.57
N LYS A 121 23.64 5.62 -24.70
CA LYS A 121 24.41 4.84 -25.67
C LYS A 121 25.71 4.32 -25.06
N ASP A 122 26.47 5.19 -24.40
CA ASP A 122 27.74 4.81 -23.75
C ASP A 122 27.51 3.81 -22.62
N PHE A 123 26.47 4.03 -21.80
CA PHE A 123 26.08 3.10 -20.75
C PHE A 123 25.70 1.72 -21.32
N ARG A 124 24.84 1.68 -22.35
CA ARG A 124 24.37 0.46 -23.02
C ARG A 124 25.51 -0.36 -23.61
N HIS A 125 26.48 0.28 -24.26
CA HIS A 125 27.61 -0.41 -24.90
C HIS A 125 28.80 -0.65 -23.95
N GLY A 126 28.81 0.01 -22.79
CA GLY A 126 29.83 -0.12 -21.77
C GLY A 126 29.38 -0.97 -20.59
N ILE A 127 29.40 -0.37 -19.38
CA ILE A 127 29.26 -1.10 -18.12
C ILE A 127 27.91 -1.81 -17.97
N ALA A 128 26.83 -1.32 -18.59
CA ALA A 128 25.49 -1.91 -18.43
C ALA A 128 25.45 -3.39 -18.79
N GLN A 129 26.21 -3.84 -19.78
CA GLN A 129 26.26 -5.26 -20.17
C GLN A 129 26.78 -6.14 -19.03
N LYS A 130 27.79 -5.66 -18.29
CA LYS A 130 28.33 -6.36 -17.12
C LYS A 130 27.27 -6.38 -16.02
N LEU A 131 26.65 -5.25 -15.72
CA LEU A 131 25.59 -5.14 -14.70
C LEU A 131 24.40 -6.06 -15.01
N GLN A 132 23.96 -6.10 -16.28
CA GLN A 132 22.88 -6.96 -16.75
C GLN A 132 23.20 -8.45 -16.56
N ARG A 133 24.44 -8.88 -16.78
CA ARG A 133 24.84 -10.27 -16.54
C ARG A 133 24.67 -10.67 -15.06
N TYR A 134 25.02 -9.78 -14.13
CA TYR A 134 24.77 -10.01 -12.70
C TYR A 134 23.28 -10.06 -12.37
N LEU A 135 22.46 -9.17 -12.93
CA LEU A 135 21.00 -9.22 -12.74
C LEU A 135 20.38 -10.49 -13.33
N TRP A 136 20.87 -10.92 -14.48
CA TRP A 136 20.46 -12.18 -15.09
C TRP A 136 20.76 -13.37 -14.17
N LEU A 137 21.96 -13.43 -13.60
CA LEU A 137 22.30 -14.43 -12.58
C LEU A 137 21.36 -14.31 -11.37
N LYS A 138 21.16 -13.11 -10.80
CA LYS A 138 20.24 -12.91 -9.66
C LYS A 138 18.82 -13.38 -9.97
N SER A 139 18.32 -13.17 -11.18
CA SER A 139 16.98 -13.61 -11.59
C SER A 139 16.80 -15.13 -11.56
N TRP A 140 17.89 -15.89 -11.70
CA TRP A 140 17.88 -17.35 -11.61
C TRP A 140 17.76 -17.83 -10.16
N TRP A 141 18.50 -17.19 -9.24
CA TRP A 141 18.59 -17.60 -7.85
C TRP A 141 17.53 -16.98 -6.94
N SER A 142 17.01 -15.80 -7.27
CA SER A 142 15.96 -15.14 -6.49
C SER A 142 14.56 -15.58 -6.91
N SER A 143 13.60 -15.57 -5.97
CA SER A 143 12.16 -15.63 -6.24
C SER A 143 11.66 -14.41 -7.01
N ASN A 144 12.26 -13.25 -6.75
CA ASN A 144 12.03 -11.98 -7.42
C ASN A 144 13.33 -11.15 -7.36
N TYR A 145 13.85 -10.69 -8.51
CA TYR A 145 15.14 -9.99 -8.54
C TYR A 145 15.07 -8.54 -8.03
N VAL A 146 13.88 -8.02 -7.69
CA VAL A 146 13.68 -6.64 -7.24
C VAL A 146 13.34 -6.57 -5.75
N SER A 147 12.47 -7.44 -5.26
CA SER A 147 11.74 -7.21 -4.00
C SER A 147 12.60 -7.07 -2.75
N ASP A 148 13.65 -7.88 -2.61
CA ASP A 148 14.57 -7.83 -1.47
C ASP A 148 15.35 -6.51 -1.45
N TRP A 149 15.90 -6.12 -2.61
CA TRP A 149 16.60 -4.85 -2.76
C TRP A 149 15.67 -3.64 -2.66
N TRP A 150 14.44 -3.73 -3.15
CA TRP A 150 13.46 -2.66 -3.01
C TRP A 150 13.12 -2.40 -1.54
N GLU A 151 12.84 -3.46 -0.79
CA GLU A 151 12.60 -3.38 0.65
C GLU A 151 13.80 -2.78 1.40
N GLU A 152 15.00 -3.32 1.15
CA GLU A 152 16.21 -2.90 1.84
C GLU A 152 16.63 -1.46 1.50
N TYR A 153 16.82 -1.13 0.23
CA TYR A 153 17.47 0.12 -0.17
C TYR A 153 16.52 1.31 -0.24
N VAL A 154 15.24 1.10 -0.56
CA VAL A 154 14.28 2.21 -0.68
C VAL A 154 13.63 2.55 0.66
N TYR A 155 13.38 1.54 1.50
CA TYR A 155 12.75 1.79 2.79
C TYR A 155 13.74 1.65 3.94
N LEU A 156 14.36 0.47 4.11
CA LEU A 156 15.07 0.14 5.35
C LEU A 156 16.40 0.87 5.51
N ARG A 157 17.09 1.25 4.43
CA ARG A 157 18.30 2.09 4.48
C ARG A 157 18.01 3.59 4.43
N GLY A 158 16.77 3.99 4.12
CA GLY A 158 16.35 5.39 4.26
C GLY A 158 16.52 5.86 5.71
N ARG A 159 17.20 7.00 5.90
CA ARG A 159 17.50 7.58 7.22
C ARG A 159 16.56 8.73 7.62
N SER A 160 15.82 9.26 6.65
CA SER A 160 14.80 10.28 6.90
C SER A 160 13.69 9.75 7.83
N PRO A 161 13.07 10.61 8.64
CA PRO A 161 11.88 10.29 9.41
C PRO A 161 10.79 9.61 8.58
N ILE A 162 10.22 8.50 9.06
CA ILE A 162 9.21 7.74 8.31
C ILE A 162 7.79 8.26 8.45
N MET A 163 7.48 9.01 9.52
CA MET A 163 6.14 9.52 9.84
C MET A 163 5.42 10.18 8.66
N VAL A 164 6.10 11.07 7.94
CA VAL A 164 5.56 11.79 6.77
C VAL A 164 6.13 11.24 5.46
N ASN A 165 7.43 10.92 5.45
CA ASN A 165 8.15 10.61 4.22
C ASN A 165 7.97 9.15 3.76
N SER A 166 7.29 8.30 4.52
CA SER A 166 7.07 6.89 4.17
C SER A 166 5.70 6.37 4.56
N ASN A 167 5.27 6.59 5.80
CA ASN A 167 3.98 6.08 6.27
C ASN A 167 2.82 6.71 5.49
N PHE A 168 1.74 5.94 5.35
CA PHE A 168 0.52 6.36 4.68
C PHE A 168 -0.69 6.11 5.59
N TYR A 169 -1.85 6.68 5.25
CA TYR A 169 -3.06 6.58 6.07
C TYR A 169 -4.30 6.33 5.23
N ALA A 170 -5.40 5.91 5.86
CA ALA A 170 -6.73 5.93 5.24
C ALA A 170 -7.85 6.23 6.25
N ILE A 171 -8.96 6.76 5.71
CA ILE A 171 -10.13 7.26 6.44
C ILE A 171 -11.29 6.24 6.36
N ASP A 172 -12.16 6.21 7.37
CA ASP A 172 -13.45 5.49 7.40
C ASP A 172 -14.50 6.10 6.43
N ALA A 173 -15.69 5.50 6.38
CA ALA A 173 -16.86 6.09 5.76
C ALA A 173 -17.17 7.47 6.36
N ILE A 174 -17.28 8.49 5.51
CA ILE A 174 -17.42 9.89 5.97
C ILE A 174 -18.87 10.30 6.22
N LEU A 175 -19.84 9.66 5.55
CA LEU A 175 -21.26 10.06 5.60
C LEU A 175 -22.07 9.33 6.69
N VAL A 176 -21.60 8.19 7.21
CA VAL A 176 -22.30 7.42 8.24
C VAL A 176 -21.60 7.55 9.58
N LYS A 177 -22.37 7.79 10.65
CA LYS A 177 -21.92 7.66 12.04
C LYS A 177 -22.63 6.49 12.69
N LEU A 178 -21.88 5.50 13.17
CA LEU A 178 -22.44 4.24 13.70
C LEU A 178 -22.69 4.29 15.21
N THR A 179 -21.79 4.94 15.94
CA THR A 179 -21.86 5.15 17.39
C THR A 179 -21.06 6.42 17.72
N SER A 180 -21.27 6.97 18.92
CA SER A 180 -20.39 7.99 19.51
C SER A 180 -19.52 7.41 20.64
N ASN A 181 -19.69 6.13 20.98
CA ASN A 181 -18.90 5.48 22.01
C ASN A 181 -17.56 4.99 21.43
N GLN A 182 -16.48 5.69 21.80
CA GLN A 182 -15.12 5.39 21.38
C GLN A 182 -14.68 3.96 21.74
N ALA A 183 -14.95 3.51 22.98
CA ALA A 183 -14.57 2.18 23.44
C ALA A 183 -15.32 1.08 22.68
N ALA A 184 -16.61 1.28 22.43
CA ALA A 184 -17.43 0.31 21.70
C ALA A 184 -16.94 0.14 20.25
N ARG A 185 -16.66 1.26 19.56
CA ARG A 185 -16.15 1.20 18.19
C ARG A 185 -14.76 0.59 18.11
N ALA A 186 -13.87 0.99 19.01
CA ALA A 186 -12.55 0.39 19.13
C ALA A 186 -12.62 -1.13 19.39
N ALA A 187 -13.53 -1.59 20.24
CA ALA A 187 -13.72 -3.01 20.53
C ALA A 187 -14.16 -3.83 19.29
N ASN A 188 -15.15 -3.35 18.55
CA ASN A 188 -15.59 -3.99 17.30
C ASN A 188 -14.45 -4.09 16.28
N LEU A 189 -13.69 -3.00 16.10
CA LEU A 189 -12.60 -2.96 15.12
C LEU A 189 -11.42 -3.85 15.53
N VAL A 190 -11.07 -3.89 16.82
CA VAL A 190 -10.07 -4.83 17.34
C VAL A 190 -10.52 -6.27 17.08
N TYR A 191 -11.77 -6.61 17.42
CA TYR A 191 -12.31 -7.93 17.18
C TYR A 191 -12.28 -8.31 15.69
N ALA A 192 -12.77 -7.44 14.81
CA ALA A 192 -12.77 -7.63 13.36
C ALA A 192 -11.34 -7.79 12.80
N SER A 193 -10.37 -7.07 13.34
CA SER A 193 -8.95 -7.20 12.97
C SER A 193 -8.42 -8.61 13.26
N PHE A 194 -8.78 -9.19 14.41
CA PHE A 194 -8.41 -10.57 14.73
C PHE A 194 -9.19 -11.61 13.93
N LEU A 195 -10.41 -11.31 13.48
CA LEU A 195 -11.11 -12.16 12.50
C LEU A 195 -10.37 -12.20 11.16
N PHE A 196 -9.90 -11.04 10.68
CA PHE A 196 -9.10 -10.95 9.47
C PHE A 196 -7.78 -11.71 9.61
N ARG A 197 -7.06 -11.48 10.71
CA ARG A 197 -5.84 -12.23 11.05
C ARG A 197 -6.08 -13.74 11.06
N ARG A 198 -7.14 -14.21 11.72
CA ARG A 198 -7.51 -15.65 11.73
C ARG A 198 -7.75 -16.18 10.31
N GLY A 199 -8.33 -15.37 9.43
CA GLY A 199 -8.51 -15.70 8.02
C GLY A 199 -7.20 -15.87 7.24
N ILE A 200 -6.16 -15.09 7.59
CA ILE A 200 -4.80 -15.22 7.06
C ILE A 200 -4.14 -16.48 7.61
N ASP A 201 -4.12 -16.63 8.94
CA ASP A 201 -3.43 -17.71 9.64
C ASP A 201 -3.99 -19.09 9.28
N SER A 202 -5.32 -19.20 9.15
CA SER A 202 -6.00 -20.42 8.68
C SER A 202 -5.99 -20.58 7.15
N GLN A 203 -5.49 -19.57 6.43
CA GLN A 203 -5.48 -19.47 4.96
C GLN A 203 -6.87 -19.56 4.30
N GLN A 204 -7.95 -19.42 5.06
CA GLN A 204 -9.32 -19.54 4.57
C GLN A 204 -9.79 -18.32 3.77
N MET A 205 -9.08 -17.20 3.87
CA MET A 205 -9.32 -16.07 2.98
C MET A 205 -9.06 -16.45 1.52
N THR A 206 -9.96 -16.03 0.63
CA THR A 206 -9.77 -16.24 -0.80
C THR A 206 -8.64 -15.35 -1.33
N PRO A 207 -7.77 -15.88 -2.19
CA PRO A 207 -6.77 -15.05 -2.86
C PRO A 207 -7.47 -14.04 -3.77
N ILE A 208 -6.92 -12.82 -3.84
CA ILE A 208 -7.41 -11.81 -4.78
C ILE A 208 -7.08 -12.26 -6.21
N MET A 209 -8.09 -12.24 -7.08
CA MET A 209 -8.00 -12.69 -8.46
C MET A 209 -8.38 -11.57 -9.43
N VAL A 210 -7.53 -11.26 -10.40
CA VAL A 210 -7.88 -10.40 -11.54
C VAL A 210 -8.87 -11.16 -12.42
N GLN A 211 -10.04 -10.56 -12.66
CA GLN A 211 -11.13 -11.13 -13.46
C GLN A 211 -11.51 -12.57 -13.02
N ASN A 212 -11.44 -12.86 -11.71
CA ASN A 212 -11.73 -14.19 -11.14
C ASN A 212 -10.92 -15.35 -11.77
N THR A 213 -9.75 -15.03 -12.36
CA THR A 213 -8.99 -15.96 -13.20
C THR A 213 -7.50 -15.96 -12.88
N VAL A 214 -6.87 -14.77 -12.79
CA VAL A 214 -5.42 -14.68 -12.56
C VAL A 214 -5.15 -14.29 -11.11
N PRO A 215 -4.45 -15.12 -10.32
CA PRO A 215 -4.15 -14.81 -8.93
C PRO A 215 -3.15 -13.66 -8.81
N LEU A 216 -3.29 -12.86 -7.75
CA LEU A 216 -2.28 -11.94 -7.28
C LEU A 216 -1.47 -12.58 -6.15
N CYS A 217 -0.20 -12.18 -6.02
CA CYS A 217 0.65 -12.57 -4.91
C CYS A 217 0.04 -12.11 -3.58
N SER A 218 0.09 -12.99 -2.58
CA SER A 218 -0.48 -12.78 -1.24
C SER A 218 0.62 -12.71 -0.17
N ARG A 219 1.90 -12.75 -0.55
CA ARG A 219 3.03 -12.82 0.40
C ARG A 219 3.00 -11.69 1.44
N GLN A 220 2.62 -10.49 1.01
CA GLN A 220 2.57 -9.31 1.87
C GLN A 220 1.54 -9.43 3.02
N TYR A 221 0.51 -10.29 2.91
CA TYR A 221 -0.48 -10.50 3.99
C TYR A 221 0.14 -11.08 5.26
N GLU A 222 1.24 -11.84 5.14
CA GLU A 222 1.93 -12.46 6.28
C GLU A 222 2.44 -11.40 7.28
N ARG A 223 2.67 -10.16 6.83
CA ARG A 223 3.32 -9.12 7.63
C ARG A 223 2.38 -8.04 8.17
N ILE A 224 1.06 -8.14 7.96
CA ILE A 224 0.10 -7.13 8.44
C ILE A 224 0.14 -7.03 9.98
N PHE A 225 0.07 -8.17 10.66
CA PHE A 225 0.04 -8.25 12.10
C PHE A 225 1.38 -8.70 12.66
N ASN A 226 1.61 -8.40 13.94
CA ASN A 226 2.78 -8.83 14.70
C ASN A 226 4.11 -8.36 14.10
N THR A 227 4.07 -7.32 13.27
CA THR A 227 5.26 -6.81 12.58
C THR A 227 5.60 -5.43 13.11
N THR A 228 6.89 -5.14 13.19
CA THR A 228 7.41 -3.82 13.53
C THR A 228 8.73 -3.60 12.78
N ARG A 229 8.99 -2.36 12.40
CA ARG A 229 10.27 -1.93 11.88
C ARG A 229 11.17 -1.51 13.05
N VAL A 230 12.22 -2.26 13.30
CA VAL A 230 13.21 -1.96 14.33
C VAL A 230 14.29 -1.05 13.74
N PRO A 231 14.59 0.11 14.35
CA PRO A 231 15.61 1.02 13.84
C PRO A 231 17.01 0.39 13.95
N GLY A 232 17.81 0.54 12.91
CA GLY A 232 19.25 0.26 12.93
C GLY A 232 20.04 1.52 12.59
N VAL A 233 21.34 1.54 12.88
CA VAL A 233 22.16 2.74 12.62
C VAL A 233 22.24 3.02 11.11
N GLU A 234 22.56 2.01 10.31
CA GLU A 234 22.64 2.16 8.84
C GLU A 234 21.41 1.58 8.13
N THR A 235 20.87 0.48 8.65
CA THR A 235 19.79 -0.29 8.03
C THR A 235 18.81 -0.74 9.11
N ASP A 236 17.54 -0.39 8.95
CA ASP A 236 16.46 -0.88 9.80
C ASP A 236 16.13 -2.33 9.48
N GLN A 237 15.37 -2.99 10.35
CA GLN A 237 14.95 -4.38 10.16
C GLN A 237 13.45 -4.53 10.33
N LEU A 238 12.79 -5.17 9.38
CA LEU A 238 11.43 -5.66 9.57
C LEU A 238 11.45 -6.94 10.40
N VAL A 239 10.91 -6.85 11.61
CA VAL A 239 10.79 -7.98 12.52
C VAL A 239 9.33 -8.41 12.57
N HIS A 240 9.09 -9.68 12.25
CA HIS A 240 7.78 -10.32 12.34
C HIS A 240 7.79 -11.34 13.47
N TYR A 241 6.87 -11.20 14.41
CA TYR A 241 6.72 -12.06 15.58
C TYR A 241 5.60 -13.08 15.37
N GLN A 242 5.77 -14.29 15.89
CA GLN A 242 4.72 -15.31 15.89
C GLN A 242 3.76 -15.11 17.07
N ASP A 243 2.49 -15.43 16.85
CA ASP A 243 1.51 -15.69 17.93
C ASP A 243 1.28 -14.58 18.95
N SER A 244 1.25 -13.30 18.53
CA SER A 244 0.84 -12.22 19.43
C SER A 244 -0.59 -12.39 19.92
N GLN A 245 -0.83 -12.23 21.22
CA GLN A 245 -2.16 -12.36 21.85
C GLN A 245 -2.65 -11.07 22.51
N HIS A 246 -2.01 -9.94 22.19
CA HIS A 246 -2.35 -8.64 22.74
C HIS A 246 -2.21 -7.53 21.70
N VAL A 247 -2.85 -6.41 21.97
CA VAL A 247 -2.61 -5.14 21.30
C VAL A 247 -1.93 -4.19 22.28
N ALA A 248 -1.13 -3.27 21.77
CA ALA A 248 -0.65 -2.14 22.54
C ALA A 248 -1.64 -0.99 22.34
N VAL A 249 -2.10 -0.37 23.42
CA VAL A 249 -3.07 0.73 23.38
C VAL A 249 -2.38 2.01 23.83
N TYR A 250 -2.41 3.05 23.01
CA TYR A 250 -2.00 4.40 23.38
C TYR A 250 -3.22 5.22 23.78
N HIS A 251 -3.16 5.89 24.93
CA HIS A 251 -4.17 6.85 25.36
C HIS A 251 -3.57 7.90 26.31
N ARG A 252 -3.76 9.20 26.03
CA ARG A 252 -3.31 10.32 26.87
C ARG A 252 -1.85 10.18 27.34
N GLY A 253 -0.94 10.06 26.39
CA GLY A 253 0.50 9.99 26.66
C GLY A 253 1.01 8.68 27.27
N ARG A 254 0.20 7.62 27.30
CA ARG A 254 0.51 6.37 28.02
C ARG A 254 0.24 5.16 27.17
N PHE A 255 1.04 4.13 27.35
CA PHE A 255 0.85 2.84 26.69
C PHE A 255 0.31 1.78 27.67
N PHE A 256 -0.57 0.93 27.16
CA PHE A 256 -1.15 -0.20 27.88
C PHE A 256 -1.00 -1.46 27.04
N LYS A 257 -0.80 -2.59 27.70
CA LYS A 257 -0.92 -3.92 27.10
C LYS A 257 -2.34 -4.43 27.34
N LEU A 258 -3.09 -4.66 26.26
CA LEU A 258 -4.43 -5.22 26.29
C LEU A 258 -4.40 -6.66 25.75
N PRO A 259 -4.49 -7.69 26.59
CA PRO A 259 -4.72 -9.06 26.14
C PRO A 259 -6.06 -9.15 25.41
N VAL A 260 -6.07 -9.79 24.24
CA VAL A 260 -7.30 -10.00 23.44
C VAL A 260 -7.79 -11.44 23.47
N TYR A 261 -7.03 -12.34 24.10
CA TYR A 261 -7.43 -13.73 24.33
C TYR A 261 -7.58 -14.00 25.83
N HIS A 262 -8.60 -14.77 26.20
CA HIS A 262 -8.76 -15.35 27.53
C HIS A 262 -9.05 -16.85 27.39
N LYS A 263 -8.26 -17.70 28.07
CA LYS A 263 -8.36 -19.18 27.96
C LYS A 263 -8.41 -19.67 26.50
N HIS A 264 -7.51 -19.15 25.66
CA HIS A 264 -7.40 -19.45 24.22
C HIS A 264 -8.61 -19.03 23.35
N ARG A 265 -9.56 -18.27 23.90
CA ARG A 265 -10.68 -17.71 23.14
C ARG A 265 -10.47 -16.22 22.93
N LEU A 266 -10.72 -15.76 21.71
CA LEU A 266 -10.76 -14.34 21.40
C LEU A 266 -11.90 -13.69 22.20
N LEU A 267 -11.59 -12.62 22.92
CA LEU A 267 -12.57 -11.83 23.67
C LEU A 267 -13.65 -11.32 22.73
N GLN A 268 -14.91 -11.32 23.19
CA GLN A 268 -16.01 -10.75 22.41
C GLN A 268 -15.95 -9.22 22.43
N PRO A 269 -16.61 -8.53 21.49
CA PRO A 269 -16.64 -7.07 21.48
C PRO A 269 -17.07 -6.44 22.83
N CYS A 270 -18.08 -6.98 23.51
CA CYS A 270 -18.50 -6.49 24.83
C CYS A 270 -17.42 -6.63 25.92
N ASP A 271 -16.63 -7.70 25.88
CA ASP A 271 -15.51 -7.89 26.78
C ASP A 271 -14.39 -6.88 26.51
N LEU A 272 -14.07 -6.67 25.22
CA LEU A 272 -13.06 -5.72 24.78
C LEU A 272 -13.47 -4.29 25.11
N GLN A 273 -14.74 -3.93 24.91
CA GLN A 273 -15.28 -2.61 25.25
C GLN A 273 -15.04 -2.30 26.72
N ARG A 274 -15.42 -3.21 27.63
CA ARG A 274 -15.22 -3.02 29.07
C ARG A 274 -13.74 -2.81 29.42
N GLN A 275 -12.83 -3.58 28.82
CA GLN A 275 -11.39 -3.42 29.04
C GLN A 275 -10.87 -2.07 28.51
N LEU A 276 -11.40 -1.57 27.38
CA LEU A 276 -11.03 -0.28 26.81
C LEU A 276 -11.60 0.88 27.65
N GLU A 277 -12.80 0.74 28.21
CA GLU A 277 -13.37 1.68 29.18
C GLU A 277 -12.51 1.79 30.45
N HIS A 278 -11.90 0.68 30.90
CA HIS A 278 -10.92 0.71 32.00
C HIS A 278 -9.66 1.51 31.65
N ILE A 279 -9.25 1.54 30.37
CA ILE A 279 -8.11 2.35 29.91
C ILE A 279 -8.53 3.83 29.82
N LEU A 280 -9.70 4.12 29.25
CA LEU A 280 -10.21 5.49 29.09
C LEU A 280 -10.49 6.17 30.44
N SER A 281 -11.03 5.42 31.40
CA SER A 281 -11.28 5.90 32.77
C SER A 281 -10.02 5.94 33.65
N ASN A 282 -8.86 5.53 33.14
CA ASN A 282 -7.64 5.50 33.94
C ASN A 282 -7.05 6.90 34.12
N GLU A 283 -7.07 7.41 35.34
CA GLU A 283 -6.65 8.78 35.69
C GLU A 283 -5.15 8.94 35.95
N SER A 284 -4.35 7.87 35.89
CA SER A 284 -2.92 7.97 36.23
C SER A 284 -2.15 8.88 35.26
N ALA A 285 -1.42 9.88 35.74
CA ALA A 285 -0.67 10.79 34.85
C ALA A 285 0.51 10.09 34.14
N PRO A 286 0.92 10.51 32.93
CA PRO A 286 2.22 10.14 32.37
C PRO A 286 3.34 10.68 33.26
N GLN A 287 4.42 9.92 33.44
CA GLN A 287 5.63 10.45 34.08
C GLN A 287 6.35 11.43 33.14
N VAL A 288 7.30 12.20 33.65
CA VAL A 288 8.08 13.17 32.86
C VAL A 288 8.72 12.47 31.65
N GLY A 289 8.45 13.00 30.45
CA GLY A 289 8.91 12.47 29.16
C GLY A 289 8.08 11.33 28.57
N GLU A 290 7.22 10.66 29.34
CA GLU A 290 6.44 9.50 28.86
C GLU A 290 5.44 9.88 27.76
N GLU A 291 4.77 11.03 27.91
CA GLU A 291 3.78 11.52 26.94
C GLU A 291 4.36 11.66 25.53
N ARG A 292 5.63 12.06 25.44
CA ARG A 292 6.33 12.30 24.17
C ARG A 292 7.18 11.11 23.74
N LEU A 293 7.18 10.00 24.48
CA LEU A 293 8.07 8.86 24.26
C LEU A 293 8.03 8.32 22.82
N ALA A 294 6.84 8.26 22.21
CA ALA A 294 6.69 7.70 20.87
C ALA A 294 7.27 8.62 19.76
N ALA A 295 7.59 9.88 20.08
CA ALA A 295 8.31 10.78 19.18
C ALA A 295 9.67 10.23 18.73
N LEU A 296 10.27 9.33 19.52
CA LEU A 296 11.47 8.61 19.13
C LEU A 296 11.28 7.84 17.81
N THR A 297 10.08 7.33 17.53
CA THR A 297 9.75 6.65 16.26
C THR A 297 9.47 7.61 15.10
N ALA A 298 9.18 8.88 15.41
CA ALA A 298 8.90 9.94 14.44
C ALA A 298 10.15 10.72 14.00
N GLY A 299 11.28 10.56 14.72
CA GLY A 299 12.54 11.25 14.43
C GLY A 299 13.44 10.55 13.40
N GLU A 300 14.70 10.97 13.36
CA GLU A 300 15.73 10.38 12.49
C GLU A 300 16.06 8.94 12.91
N ARG A 301 16.25 8.06 11.92
CA ARG A 301 16.30 6.61 12.14
C ARG A 301 17.55 6.16 12.90
N SER A 302 18.70 6.73 12.59
CA SER A 302 19.99 6.41 13.21
C SER A 302 20.05 6.88 14.66
N ALA A 303 19.50 8.06 14.96
CA ALA A 303 19.37 8.61 16.31
C ALA A 303 18.45 7.72 17.15
N TRP A 304 17.28 7.34 16.60
CA TRP A 304 16.40 6.39 17.26
C TRP A 304 17.10 5.05 17.53
N ALA A 305 17.83 4.50 16.56
CA ALA A 305 18.58 3.24 16.75
C ALA A 305 19.57 3.31 17.92
N LYS A 306 20.34 4.40 18.03
CA LYS A 306 21.32 4.61 19.10
C LYS A 306 20.64 4.70 20.48
N LEU A 307 19.54 5.46 20.57
CA LEU A 307 18.78 5.61 21.81
C LEU A 307 18.12 4.30 22.23
N ARG A 308 17.54 3.56 21.27
CA ARG A 308 16.94 2.24 21.50
C ARG A 308 17.97 1.28 22.09
N GLU A 309 19.17 1.23 21.52
CA GLU A 309 20.26 0.38 22.00
C GLU A 309 20.74 0.76 23.40
N ALA A 310 20.94 2.05 23.66
CA ALA A 310 21.44 2.56 24.94
C ALA A 310 20.45 2.39 26.10
N HIS A 311 19.16 2.67 25.87
CA HIS A 311 18.17 2.81 26.94
C HIS A 311 17.07 1.75 26.97
N PHE A 312 16.85 1.00 25.88
CA PHE A 312 15.72 0.06 25.77
C PHE A 312 16.13 -1.41 25.60
N ARG A 313 17.44 -1.73 25.61
CA ARG A 313 17.94 -3.11 25.47
C ARG A 313 17.81 -3.96 26.74
N LYS A 314 17.58 -3.37 27.91
CA LYS A 314 17.48 -4.09 29.20
C LYS A 314 16.51 -3.43 30.17
N GLY A 315 16.25 -4.11 31.29
CA GLY A 315 15.45 -3.57 32.38
C GLY A 315 13.99 -3.34 32.02
N LEU A 316 13.38 -2.36 32.70
CA LEU A 316 11.96 -2.03 32.59
C LEU A 316 11.58 -1.55 31.18
N ASN A 317 12.42 -0.71 30.57
CA ASN A 317 12.20 -0.19 29.22
C ASN A 317 12.11 -1.29 28.17
N ARG A 318 12.97 -2.33 28.26
CA ARG A 318 12.89 -3.49 27.37
C ARG A 318 11.55 -4.22 27.49
N ILE A 319 11.07 -4.44 28.71
CA ILE A 319 9.81 -5.18 28.94
C ILE A 319 8.64 -4.42 28.30
N SER A 320 8.59 -3.10 28.49
CA SER A 320 7.55 -2.24 27.91
C SER A 320 7.69 -2.11 26.39
N LEU A 321 8.90 -1.92 25.86
CA LEU A 321 9.15 -1.87 24.42
C LEU A 321 8.78 -3.20 23.73
N ASP A 322 9.16 -4.34 24.32
CA ASP A 322 8.78 -5.67 23.85
C ASP A 322 7.25 -5.82 23.77
N ALA A 323 6.52 -5.25 24.72
CA ALA A 323 5.06 -5.28 24.70
C ALA A 323 4.48 -4.51 23.51
N ILE A 324 5.09 -3.41 23.07
CA ILE A 324 4.66 -2.66 21.88
C ILE A 324 5.11 -3.37 20.60
N GLU A 325 6.39 -3.70 20.49
CA GLU A 325 6.99 -4.31 19.30
C GLU A 325 6.34 -5.68 18.98
N LYS A 326 6.04 -6.50 20.00
CA LYS A 326 5.38 -7.81 19.83
C LYS A 326 3.86 -7.74 19.76
N ALA A 327 3.22 -6.59 19.95
CA ALA A 327 1.77 -6.48 19.82
C ALA A 327 1.28 -6.86 18.41
N ALA A 328 0.02 -7.25 18.26
CA ALA A 328 -0.53 -7.53 16.94
C ALA A 328 -0.55 -6.26 16.07
N PHE A 329 -0.93 -5.14 16.66
CA PHE A 329 -0.89 -3.79 16.13
C PHE A 329 -0.98 -2.81 17.31
N VAL A 330 -0.87 -1.51 17.02
CA VAL A 330 -1.10 -0.45 18.02
C VAL A 330 -2.50 0.12 17.82
N LEU A 331 -3.30 0.18 18.88
CA LEU A 331 -4.56 0.89 18.95
C LEU A 331 -4.33 2.26 19.59
N VAL A 332 -4.82 3.32 18.97
CA VAL A 332 -4.74 4.69 19.47
C VAL A 332 -6.15 5.14 19.82
N LEU A 333 -6.40 5.40 21.09
CA LEU A 333 -7.61 6.05 21.58
C LEU A 333 -7.33 7.55 21.65
N ASP A 334 -7.57 8.22 20.52
CA ASP A 334 -7.27 9.63 20.34
C ASP A 334 -8.28 10.51 21.07
N GLU A 335 -7.85 11.67 21.51
CA GLU A 335 -8.71 12.65 22.18
C GLU A 335 -9.38 13.57 21.15
N ASP A 336 -8.81 13.67 19.95
CA ASP A 336 -9.32 14.51 18.88
C ASP A 336 -10.64 13.93 18.32
N GLU A 337 -11.55 14.85 17.98
CA GLU A 337 -12.76 14.53 17.23
C GLU A 337 -12.50 14.68 15.73
N TYR A 338 -13.03 13.74 14.94
CA TYR A 338 -12.91 13.82 13.48
C TYR A 338 -14.26 13.95 12.81
N GLY A 339 -14.29 14.50 11.60
CA GLY A 339 -15.54 14.78 10.93
C GLY A 339 -15.42 15.07 9.45
N TYR A 340 -16.58 15.21 8.84
CA TYR A 340 -16.75 15.70 7.49
C TYR A 340 -18.02 16.55 7.47
N ASP A 341 -17.86 17.82 7.11
CA ASP A 341 -18.97 18.71 6.79
C ASP A 341 -18.67 19.34 5.42
N PRO A 342 -19.54 19.16 4.41
CA PRO A 342 -19.38 19.83 3.12
C PRO A 342 -19.27 21.37 3.21
N LYS A 343 -19.79 21.99 4.27
CA LYS A 343 -19.70 23.43 4.52
C LYS A 343 -18.40 23.85 5.20
N ASP A 344 -17.69 22.90 5.80
CA ASP A 344 -16.39 23.09 6.43
C ASP A 344 -15.41 21.99 6.00
N PRO A 345 -14.83 22.11 4.79
CA PRO A 345 -13.81 21.18 4.28
C PRO A 345 -12.59 21.05 5.20
N GLY A 346 -12.38 22.02 6.11
CA GLY A 346 -11.29 22.01 7.09
C GLY A 346 -11.33 20.79 8.02
N GLN A 347 -12.52 20.28 8.34
CA GLN A 347 -12.66 19.08 9.21
C GLN A 347 -12.05 17.84 8.56
N LEU A 348 -12.27 17.64 7.26
CA LEU A 348 -11.73 16.48 6.55
C LEU A 348 -10.22 16.62 6.36
N ASN A 349 -9.71 17.83 6.16
CA ASN A 349 -8.27 18.12 6.15
C ASN A 349 -7.62 17.81 7.51
N HIS A 350 -8.24 18.25 8.61
CA HIS A 350 -7.76 17.95 9.96
C HIS A 350 -7.76 16.44 10.22
N TYR A 351 -8.83 15.75 9.86
CA TYR A 351 -8.94 14.30 10.00
C TYR A 351 -7.79 13.58 9.26
N ALA A 352 -7.57 13.92 8.00
CA ALA A 352 -6.49 13.39 7.19
C ALA A 352 -5.10 13.63 7.80
N ARG A 353 -4.82 14.84 8.28
CA ARG A 353 -3.54 15.22 8.91
C ARG A 353 -3.30 14.42 10.20
N SER A 354 -4.32 14.32 11.05
CA SER A 354 -4.24 13.58 12.30
C SER A 354 -4.00 12.07 12.08
N LEU A 355 -4.54 11.49 11.00
CA LEU A 355 -4.25 10.10 10.64
C LEU A 355 -2.85 9.90 10.02
N LEU A 356 -2.32 10.89 9.30
CA LEU A 356 -0.96 10.81 8.75
C LEU A 356 0.11 10.90 9.83
N HIS A 357 0.07 11.92 10.69
CA HIS A 357 1.16 12.23 11.62
C HIS A 357 0.74 12.48 13.06
N GLY A 358 -0.57 12.58 13.36
CA GLY A 358 -1.07 12.90 14.71
C GLY A 358 -0.40 14.15 15.28
N ARG A 359 0.01 14.08 16.54
CA ARG A 359 0.81 15.11 17.26
C ARG A 359 2.32 14.85 17.16
N GLY A 360 2.75 13.86 16.38
CA GLY A 360 4.15 13.46 16.24
C GLY A 360 4.70 12.59 17.39
N HIS A 361 3.90 12.34 18.42
CA HIS A 361 4.31 11.58 19.60
C HIS A 361 3.22 10.65 20.16
N ASP A 362 2.09 10.55 19.48
CA ASP A 362 0.87 9.83 19.85
C ASP A 362 0.59 8.62 18.95
N ARG A 363 1.59 8.21 18.16
CA ARG A 363 1.58 7.03 17.29
C ARG A 363 2.90 6.28 17.45
N TRP A 364 2.88 4.98 17.22
CA TRP A 364 4.11 4.19 17.09
C TRP A 364 4.40 3.96 15.60
N PHE A 365 5.12 4.88 14.95
CA PHE A 365 5.28 4.89 13.50
C PHE A 365 6.03 3.68 12.94
N ASP A 366 6.79 3.00 13.79
CA ASP A 366 7.50 1.76 13.49
C ASP A 366 6.57 0.54 13.40
N LYS A 367 5.34 0.61 13.93
CA LYS A 367 4.42 -0.53 13.89
C LYS A 367 3.88 -0.71 12.48
N SER A 368 3.65 -1.96 12.06
CA SER A 368 3.06 -2.26 10.75
C SER A 368 1.83 -1.40 10.45
N PHE A 369 0.96 -1.22 11.44
CA PHE A 369 -0.04 -0.16 11.44
C PHE A 369 -0.47 0.25 12.85
N ASN A 370 -0.98 1.48 12.93
CA ASN A 370 -1.70 2.05 14.06
C ASN A 370 -3.18 2.15 13.66
N LEU A 371 -4.08 1.51 14.40
CA LEU A 371 -5.53 1.69 14.30
C LEU A 371 -5.94 2.86 15.19
N ILE A 372 -6.57 3.89 14.63
CA ILE A 372 -6.85 5.16 15.31
C ILE A 372 -8.36 5.33 15.47
N VAL A 373 -8.80 5.64 16.69
CA VAL A 373 -10.20 5.87 17.03
C VAL A 373 -10.30 7.19 17.78
N GLY A 374 -10.91 8.20 17.15
CA GLY A 374 -11.16 9.51 17.75
C GLY A 374 -12.20 9.45 18.87
N SER A 375 -12.27 10.50 19.68
CA SER A 375 -13.16 10.57 20.86
C SER A 375 -14.65 10.51 20.48
N ASN A 376 -15.00 10.93 19.26
CA ASN A 376 -16.34 10.79 18.68
C ASN A 376 -16.56 9.50 17.87
N ALA A 377 -15.69 8.51 18.05
CA ALA A 377 -15.70 7.19 17.42
C ALA A 377 -15.51 7.18 15.88
N ARG A 378 -15.02 8.26 15.28
CA ARG A 378 -14.49 8.23 13.92
C ARG A 378 -13.15 7.52 13.87
N VAL A 379 -12.88 6.77 12.80
CA VAL A 379 -11.73 5.86 12.75
C VAL A 379 -10.89 5.95 11.48
N GLY A 380 -9.62 5.63 11.61
CA GLY A 380 -8.70 5.52 10.48
C GLY A 380 -7.51 4.65 10.85
N PHE A 381 -6.51 4.61 9.97
CA PHE A 381 -5.23 3.99 10.31
C PHE A 381 -4.06 4.77 9.75
N ASN A 382 -2.90 4.56 10.37
CA ASN A 382 -1.58 4.89 9.84
C ASN A 382 -0.80 3.58 9.61
N ALA A 383 -0.06 3.45 8.52
CA ALA A 383 0.69 2.23 8.20
C ALA A 383 2.13 2.52 7.79
N GLU A 384 3.06 1.73 8.33
CA GLU A 384 4.47 1.71 7.91
C GLU A 384 4.58 1.04 6.53
N HIS A 385 5.34 1.61 5.61
CA HIS A 385 5.25 1.22 4.19
C HIS A 385 6.25 0.13 3.76
N SER A 386 7.31 -0.12 4.52
CA SER A 386 8.37 -1.05 4.10
C SER A 386 7.86 -2.48 3.93
N TRP A 387 6.90 -2.94 4.74
CA TRP A 387 6.42 -4.32 4.72
C TRP A 387 5.38 -4.64 3.63
N ALA A 388 4.61 -3.66 3.16
CA ALA A 388 3.59 -3.85 2.12
C ALA A 388 3.15 -2.58 1.39
N ASP A 389 2.40 -2.79 0.31
CA ASP A 389 1.78 -1.77 -0.52
C ASP A 389 0.30 -1.58 -0.14
N ALA A 390 -0.26 -0.41 -0.47
CA ALA A 390 -1.62 0.00 -0.10
C ALA A 390 -2.74 -1.03 -0.39
N PRO A 391 -2.74 -1.84 -1.48
CA PRO A 391 -3.82 -2.81 -1.72
C PRO A 391 -4.00 -3.86 -0.62
N ILE A 392 -2.94 -4.18 0.11
CA ILE A 392 -2.98 -5.14 1.21
C ILE A 392 -3.74 -4.55 2.39
N MET A 393 -3.40 -3.32 2.78
CA MET A 393 -4.13 -2.58 3.82
C MET A 393 -5.54 -2.19 3.38
N GLY A 394 -5.77 -1.92 2.10
CA GLY A 394 -7.11 -1.67 1.55
C GLY A 394 -8.06 -2.86 1.73
N HIS A 395 -7.59 -4.09 1.50
CA HIS A 395 -8.39 -5.29 1.78
C HIS A 395 -8.70 -5.45 3.27
N TYR A 396 -7.69 -5.30 4.13
CA TYR A 396 -7.88 -5.33 5.58
C TYR A 396 -8.91 -4.28 6.02
N TRP A 397 -8.77 -3.04 5.53
CA TRP A 397 -9.62 -1.93 5.93
C TRP A 397 -11.07 -2.12 5.52
N GLU A 398 -11.33 -2.48 4.26
CA GLU A 398 -12.69 -2.73 3.81
C GLU A 398 -13.33 -3.94 4.52
N PHE A 399 -12.55 -4.97 4.83
CA PHE A 399 -13.06 -6.11 5.61
C PHE A 399 -13.46 -5.67 7.02
N VAL A 400 -12.58 -4.97 7.73
CA VAL A 400 -12.82 -4.53 9.11
C VAL A 400 -14.01 -3.57 9.17
N LEU A 401 -14.10 -2.61 8.25
CA LEU A 401 -15.24 -1.71 8.16
C LEU A 401 -16.53 -2.46 7.84
N ALA A 402 -16.53 -3.40 6.89
CA ALA A 402 -17.75 -4.16 6.57
C ALA A 402 -18.23 -5.03 7.74
N GLN A 403 -17.32 -5.60 8.54
CA GLN A 403 -17.67 -6.30 9.77
C GLN A 403 -18.35 -5.36 10.77
N ASP A 404 -17.78 -4.17 10.98
CA ASP A 404 -18.31 -3.14 11.88
C ASP A 404 -19.71 -2.67 11.42
N PHE A 405 -19.84 -2.33 10.14
CA PHE A 405 -21.05 -1.75 9.54
C PHE A 405 -22.24 -2.69 9.56
N PHE A 406 -22.02 -3.96 9.20
CA PHE A 406 -23.12 -4.85 8.82
C PHE A 406 -23.28 -6.07 9.71
N ILE A 407 -22.26 -6.45 10.49
CA ILE A 407 -22.26 -7.72 11.24
C ILE A 407 -22.23 -7.45 12.75
N LEU A 408 -21.23 -6.71 13.23
CA LEU A 408 -20.99 -6.51 14.67
C LEU A 408 -21.99 -5.52 15.26
N LYS A 409 -22.19 -4.37 14.61
CA LYS A 409 -23.18 -3.34 14.97
C LYS A 409 -23.10 -2.89 16.45
N TYR A 410 -24.11 -2.13 16.88
CA TYR A 410 -24.21 -1.50 18.18
C TYR A 410 -25.67 -1.56 18.69
N ASP A 411 -25.86 -1.46 20.00
CA ASP A 411 -27.17 -1.31 20.63
C ASP A 411 -27.67 0.15 20.59
N GLU A 412 -28.87 0.40 21.15
CA GLU A 412 -29.47 1.74 21.19
C GLU A 412 -28.66 2.77 21.99
N ALA A 413 -27.85 2.32 22.96
CA ALA A 413 -26.94 3.17 23.73
C ALA A 413 -25.59 3.38 23.03
N GLY A 414 -25.39 2.77 21.86
CA GLY A 414 -24.15 2.82 21.09
C GLY A 414 -23.06 1.88 21.60
N ASN A 415 -23.37 0.94 22.50
CA ASN A 415 -22.44 -0.08 22.97
C ASN A 415 -22.37 -1.27 22.01
N THR A 416 -21.33 -2.08 22.15
CA THR A 416 -21.21 -3.34 21.43
C THR A 416 -22.32 -4.31 21.83
N LEU A 417 -22.81 -5.10 20.87
CA LEU A 417 -23.82 -6.11 21.14
C LEU A 417 -23.29 -7.25 22.01
N GLY A 418 -24.16 -7.82 22.84
CA GLY A 418 -23.86 -8.94 23.73
C GLY A 418 -23.69 -8.51 25.19
N PHE A 419 -23.29 -9.45 26.04
CA PHE A 419 -23.12 -9.21 27.48
C PHE A 419 -21.78 -9.79 27.95
N SER A 420 -21.03 -9.01 28.73
CA SER A 420 -19.78 -9.45 29.34
C SER A 420 -20.02 -9.91 30.77
N SER A 421 -19.81 -11.20 31.03
CA SER A 421 -19.85 -11.80 32.37
C SER A 421 -18.49 -12.34 32.83
N LEU A 422 -17.46 -12.22 31.99
CA LEU A 422 -16.14 -12.76 32.29
C LEU A 422 -15.44 -11.91 33.34
N GLU A 423 -14.78 -12.53 34.30
CA GLU A 423 -13.79 -11.87 35.14
C GLU A 423 -12.45 -11.84 34.40
N LEU A 424 -12.09 -10.68 33.85
CA LEU A 424 -10.89 -10.50 33.05
C LEU A 424 -9.83 -9.74 33.86
N PRO A 425 -8.53 -10.06 33.70
CA PRO A 425 -7.47 -9.24 34.28
C PRO A 425 -7.47 -7.86 33.61
N ASN A 426 -7.23 -6.82 34.40
CA ASN A 426 -7.16 -5.46 33.89
C ASN A 426 -6.03 -5.29 32.86
N PRO A 427 -6.18 -4.37 31.89
CA PRO A 427 -5.09 -4.01 31.00
C PRO A 427 -3.89 -3.49 31.79
N VAL A 428 -2.68 -3.83 31.35
CA VAL A 428 -1.46 -3.52 32.09
C VAL A 428 -0.88 -2.21 31.57
N ARG A 429 -0.85 -1.16 32.39
CA ARG A 429 -0.12 0.07 32.08
C ARG A 429 1.38 -0.22 31.98
N LEU A 430 1.97 0.13 30.84
CA LEU A 430 3.42 0.02 30.64
C LEU A 430 4.14 1.08 31.48
N ARG A 431 5.34 0.75 31.95
CA ARG A 431 6.15 1.64 32.80
C ARG A 431 7.52 1.81 32.19
N TRP A 432 8.15 2.93 32.49
CA TRP A 432 9.40 3.32 31.85
C TRP A 432 10.40 3.81 32.89
N ASP A 433 11.67 3.49 32.68
CA ASP A 433 12.79 4.07 33.38
C ASP A 433 13.37 5.18 32.50
N LEU A 434 12.90 6.41 32.72
CA LEU A 434 13.26 7.58 31.92
C LEU A 434 14.22 8.46 32.72
N SER A 435 15.52 8.33 32.44
CA SER A 435 16.52 9.22 33.02
C SER A 435 16.35 10.65 32.47
N PRO A 436 16.80 11.70 33.19
CA PRO A 436 16.76 13.08 32.69
C PRO A 436 17.45 13.27 31.32
N GLU A 437 18.51 12.51 31.06
CA GLU A 437 19.19 12.45 29.76
C GLU A 437 18.26 11.90 28.66
N LEU A 438 17.61 10.75 28.89
CA LEU A 438 16.70 10.16 27.93
C LEU A 438 15.48 11.07 27.68
N VAL A 439 14.95 11.71 28.73
CA VAL A 439 13.87 12.70 28.60
C VAL A 439 14.30 13.83 27.67
N SER A 440 15.52 14.35 27.81
CA SER A 440 16.03 15.42 26.93
C SER A 440 16.09 14.98 25.46
N HIS A 441 16.45 13.72 25.20
CA HIS A 441 16.43 13.15 23.85
C HIS A 441 15.03 12.91 23.28
N ILE A 442 14.08 12.50 24.12
CA ILE A 442 12.66 12.40 23.75
C ILE A 442 12.14 13.79 23.34
N GLU A 443 12.44 14.82 24.11
CA GLU A 443 12.04 16.20 23.81
C GLU A 443 12.63 16.71 22.50
N ALA A 444 13.93 16.49 22.27
CA ALA A 444 14.57 16.83 21.00
C ALA A 444 13.91 16.11 19.80
N SER A 445 13.55 14.83 19.96
CA SER A 445 12.87 14.07 18.91
C SER A 445 11.45 14.59 18.68
N SER A 446 10.75 15.00 19.75
CA SER A 446 9.43 15.62 19.67
C SER A 446 9.49 16.95 18.92
N LEU A 447 10.48 17.81 19.21
CA LEU A 447 10.65 19.08 18.49
C LEU A 447 10.92 18.87 17.00
N ALA A 448 11.76 17.88 16.66
CA ALA A 448 12.00 17.52 15.26
C ALA A 448 10.74 16.98 14.56
N ALA A 449 9.95 16.15 15.24
CA ALA A 449 8.68 15.65 14.72
C ALA A 449 7.66 16.77 14.51
N VAL A 450 7.54 17.71 15.46
CA VAL A 450 6.68 18.90 15.35
C VAL A 450 7.08 19.77 14.17
N ALA A 451 8.36 20.06 14.01
CA ALA A 451 8.84 20.83 12.85
C ALA A 451 8.49 20.15 11.52
N LEU A 452 8.62 18.82 11.44
CA LEU A 452 8.28 18.07 10.23
C LEU A 452 6.78 18.07 9.94
N LEU A 453 5.91 17.88 10.94
CA LEU A 453 4.45 17.84 10.73
C LEU A 453 3.85 19.22 10.48
N GLU A 454 4.43 20.29 11.03
CA GLU A 454 4.00 21.66 10.77
C GLU A 454 4.30 22.08 9.33
N ASP A 455 5.39 21.55 8.76
CA ASP A 455 5.77 21.75 7.37
C ASP A 455 4.87 21.00 6.38
N VAL A 456 4.01 20.07 6.80
CA VAL A 456 3.08 19.39 5.89
C VAL A 456 1.84 20.24 5.63
N ASP A 457 1.57 20.50 4.36
CA ASP A 457 0.28 20.99 3.89
C ASP A 457 -0.52 19.88 3.22
N LEU A 458 -1.78 19.70 3.62
CA LEU A 458 -2.62 18.60 3.15
C LEU A 458 -4.06 19.09 2.94
N HIS A 459 -4.53 18.97 1.71
CA HIS A 459 -5.86 19.40 1.29
C HIS A 459 -6.60 18.26 0.61
N LEU A 460 -7.84 18.01 1.04
CA LEU A 460 -8.72 17.00 0.49
C LEU A 460 -9.78 17.65 -0.41
N LEU A 461 -9.84 17.18 -1.65
CA LEU A 461 -10.85 17.59 -2.63
C LEU A 461 -11.87 16.47 -2.80
N THR A 462 -13.13 16.76 -2.50
CA THR A 462 -14.28 15.91 -2.81
C THR A 462 -14.95 16.40 -4.09
N HIS A 463 -14.91 15.59 -5.14
CA HIS A 463 -15.51 15.91 -6.42
C HIS A 463 -16.71 14.99 -6.69
N THR A 464 -17.88 15.60 -6.87
CA THR A 464 -19.17 14.91 -7.06
C THR A 464 -19.86 15.26 -8.37
N ALA A 465 -19.25 16.08 -9.22
CA ALA A 465 -19.86 16.51 -10.47
C ALA A 465 -19.95 15.37 -11.50
N TYR A 466 -19.00 14.44 -11.47
CA TYR A 466 -18.99 13.18 -12.21
C TYR A 466 -17.91 12.23 -11.67
N GLY A 467 -17.94 10.97 -12.11
CA GLY A 467 -16.89 10.01 -11.80
C GLY A 467 -16.61 9.05 -12.96
N LYS A 468 -16.26 7.80 -12.63
CA LYS A 468 -15.93 6.78 -13.64
C LYS A 468 -17.07 6.52 -14.64
N GLY A 469 -18.33 6.75 -14.26
CA GLY A 469 -19.48 6.56 -15.15
C GLY A 469 -19.41 7.46 -16.38
N PHE A 470 -19.07 8.73 -16.18
CA PHE A 470 -18.84 9.69 -17.27
C PHE A 470 -17.58 9.37 -18.07
N MET A 471 -16.46 9.08 -17.40
CA MET A 471 -15.19 8.79 -18.07
C MET A 471 -15.28 7.58 -19.02
N LYS A 472 -16.05 6.55 -18.62
CA LYS A 472 -16.34 5.39 -19.48
C LYS A 472 -17.17 5.78 -20.72
N LYS A 473 -18.14 6.69 -20.60
CA LYS A 473 -18.89 7.23 -21.76
C LYS A 473 -17.98 7.98 -22.73
N CYS A 474 -16.96 8.66 -22.20
CA CYS A 474 -15.89 9.30 -22.97
C CYS A 474 -14.92 8.30 -23.63
N ARG A 475 -15.13 6.98 -23.44
CA ARG A 475 -14.27 5.89 -23.92
C ARG A 475 -12.82 5.99 -23.42
N CYS A 476 -12.62 6.59 -22.25
CA CYS A 476 -11.32 6.68 -21.59
C CYS A 476 -11.27 5.76 -20.36
N SER A 477 -10.10 5.18 -20.07
CA SER A 477 -9.88 4.56 -18.76
C SER A 477 -10.04 5.63 -17.68
N PRO A 478 -10.83 5.41 -16.62
CA PRO A 478 -10.98 6.38 -15.54
C PRO A 478 -9.64 6.81 -14.94
N ASP A 479 -8.75 5.85 -14.69
CA ASP A 479 -7.41 6.11 -14.19
C ASP A 479 -6.58 7.00 -15.13
N ALA A 480 -6.54 6.66 -16.42
CA ALA A 480 -5.82 7.44 -17.42
C ALA A 480 -6.40 8.86 -17.56
N PHE A 481 -7.73 9.00 -17.49
CA PHE A 481 -8.40 10.29 -17.53
C PHE A 481 -7.97 11.17 -16.35
N LEU A 482 -7.92 10.61 -15.14
CA LEU A 482 -7.45 11.33 -13.96
C LEU A 482 -5.98 11.70 -14.04
N GLN A 483 -5.13 10.79 -14.52
CA GLN A 483 -3.71 11.08 -14.71
C GLN A 483 -3.47 12.21 -15.70
N MET A 484 -4.28 12.26 -16.78
CA MET A 484 -4.28 13.42 -17.67
C MET A 484 -4.73 14.68 -16.91
N ALA A 485 -5.86 14.67 -16.20
CA ALA A 485 -6.30 15.81 -15.40
C ALA A 485 -5.19 16.35 -14.46
N LEU A 486 -4.42 15.47 -13.83
CA LEU A 486 -3.28 15.82 -13.00
C LEU A 486 -2.12 16.44 -13.81
N GLN A 487 -1.81 15.95 -15.01
CA GLN A 487 -0.78 16.58 -15.85
C GLN A 487 -1.18 17.98 -16.31
N LEU A 488 -2.46 18.20 -16.64
CA LEU A 488 -2.97 19.52 -17.00
C LEU A 488 -2.95 20.48 -15.81
N ALA A 489 -3.37 20.01 -14.64
CA ALA A 489 -3.32 20.77 -13.41
C ALA A 489 -1.88 21.17 -13.07
N TYR A 490 -0.94 20.23 -13.16
CA TYR A 490 0.46 20.48 -12.80
C TYR A 490 1.11 21.48 -13.74
N TYR A 491 0.87 21.36 -15.05
CA TYR A 491 1.39 22.33 -16.02
C TYR A 491 0.85 23.74 -15.80
N ARG A 492 -0.43 23.87 -15.39
CA ARG A 492 -1.03 25.18 -15.04
C ARG A 492 -0.45 25.76 -13.76
N ASP A 493 -0.12 24.91 -12.79
CA ASP A 493 0.43 25.31 -11.49
C ASP A 493 1.92 25.70 -11.61
N ALA A 494 2.73 24.84 -12.23
CA ALA A 494 4.19 24.97 -12.27
C ALA A 494 4.73 25.62 -13.55
N GLY A 495 3.91 25.78 -14.61
CA GLY A 495 4.34 26.32 -15.90
C GLY A 495 5.31 25.44 -16.69
N ARG A 496 5.57 24.22 -16.23
CA ARG A 496 6.53 23.26 -16.81
C ARG A 496 6.05 21.83 -16.66
N PHE A 497 6.57 20.94 -17.51
CA PHE A 497 6.46 19.50 -17.28
C PHE A 497 7.54 19.06 -16.28
N SER A 498 7.18 18.14 -15.39
CA SER A 498 8.13 17.52 -14.47
C SER A 498 7.89 16.02 -14.44
N LEU A 499 8.88 15.28 -13.96
CA LEU A 499 8.76 13.84 -13.82
C LEU A 499 7.64 13.50 -12.83
N THR A 500 6.69 12.69 -13.29
CA THR A 500 5.54 12.23 -12.51
C THR A 500 5.66 10.73 -12.25
N TYR A 501 5.51 10.31 -11.00
CA TYR A 501 5.49 8.91 -10.56
C TYR A 501 4.04 8.45 -10.41
N GLU A 502 3.68 7.30 -10.95
CA GLU A 502 2.46 6.57 -10.58
C GLU A 502 2.82 5.13 -10.18
N ALA A 503 2.30 4.67 -9.04
CA ALA A 503 2.50 3.29 -8.59
C ALA A 503 1.64 2.29 -9.39
N SER A 504 2.27 1.26 -9.98
CA SER A 504 1.58 0.10 -10.55
C SER A 504 2.00 -1.18 -9.84
N MET A 505 1.04 -2.02 -9.45
CA MET A 505 1.35 -3.30 -8.80
C MET A 505 2.01 -4.31 -9.77
N THR A 506 3.01 -5.05 -9.27
CA THR A 506 3.61 -6.20 -9.97
C THR A 506 3.23 -7.54 -9.34
N ARG A 507 2.14 -7.57 -8.56
CA ARG A 507 1.61 -8.77 -7.87
C ARG A 507 1.15 -9.90 -8.81
N LEU A 508 1.18 -9.70 -10.13
CA LEU A 508 1.06 -10.79 -11.12
C LEU A 508 2.26 -11.76 -11.10
N PHE A 509 3.32 -11.40 -10.37
CA PHE A 509 4.53 -12.18 -10.16
C PHE A 509 4.70 -12.50 -8.68
N ARG A 510 5.42 -13.59 -8.41
CA ARG A 510 5.76 -13.99 -7.05
C ARG A 510 6.54 -12.87 -6.36
N GLU A 511 6.13 -12.54 -5.14
CA GLU A 511 6.72 -11.48 -4.31
C GLU A 511 6.73 -10.09 -4.98
N GLY A 512 5.93 -9.88 -6.02
CA GLY A 512 5.83 -8.57 -6.69
C GLY A 512 5.32 -7.48 -5.73
N ARG A 513 6.02 -6.35 -5.75
CA ARG A 513 5.66 -5.10 -5.07
C ARG A 513 5.06 -4.14 -6.10
N THR A 514 5.85 -3.15 -6.52
CA THR A 514 5.45 -2.09 -7.45
C THR A 514 6.45 -1.92 -8.59
N GLU A 515 5.98 -1.31 -9.67
CA GLU A 515 6.75 -0.69 -10.75
C GLU A 515 6.22 0.73 -10.94
N THR A 516 7.00 1.60 -11.59
CA THR A 516 6.63 2.97 -11.91
C THR A 516 5.97 3.06 -13.27
N VAL A 517 4.82 3.72 -13.34
CA VAL A 517 4.28 4.29 -14.57
C VAL A 517 4.72 5.75 -14.61
N ARG A 518 5.16 6.24 -15.78
CA ARG A 518 5.59 7.63 -16.00
C ARG A 518 4.50 8.35 -16.82
N PRO A 519 3.56 9.09 -16.20
CA PRO A 519 2.42 9.69 -16.89
C PRO A 519 2.81 10.79 -17.89
N VAL A 520 3.94 11.47 -17.65
CA VAL A 520 4.48 12.46 -18.59
C VAL A 520 5.11 11.77 -19.79
N THR A 521 4.31 11.64 -20.83
CA THR A 521 4.64 11.09 -22.15
C THR A 521 4.56 12.20 -23.21
N CYS A 522 5.16 11.97 -24.39
CA CYS A 522 5.02 12.88 -25.54
C CYS A 522 3.53 13.16 -25.86
N GLU A 523 2.70 12.14 -25.74
CA GLU A 523 1.26 12.19 -25.97
C GLU A 523 0.54 13.04 -24.92
N SER A 524 0.85 12.84 -23.63
CA SER A 524 0.31 13.67 -22.55
C SER A 524 0.72 15.14 -22.68
N ARG A 525 1.99 15.41 -23.06
CA ARG A 525 2.50 16.76 -23.30
C ARG A 525 1.75 17.42 -24.45
N ALA A 526 1.57 16.73 -25.57
CA ALA A 526 0.83 17.24 -26.71
C ALA A 526 -0.64 17.55 -26.34
N TRP A 527 -1.27 16.71 -25.53
CA TRP A 527 -2.62 16.95 -25.01
C TRP A 527 -2.69 18.17 -24.09
N VAL A 528 -1.80 18.27 -23.09
CA VAL A 528 -1.76 19.41 -22.16
C VAL A 528 -1.56 20.73 -22.93
N LEU A 529 -0.62 20.77 -23.88
CA LEU A 529 -0.36 21.97 -24.68
C LEU A 529 -1.57 22.35 -25.55
N ALA A 530 -2.29 21.37 -26.11
CA ALA A 530 -3.51 21.64 -26.87
C ALA A 530 -4.64 22.22 -26.01
N MET A 531 -4.69 21.90 -24.72
CA MET A 531 -5.64 22.51 -23.78
C MET A 531 -5.30 23.97 -23.46
N GLN A 532 -4.03 24.37 -23.59
CA GLN A 532 -3.60 25.76 -23.37
C GLN A 532 -3.58 26.60 -24.66
N GLU A 533 -3.60 25.96 -25.83
CA GLU A 533 -3.60 26.64 -27.13
C GLU A 533 -4.98 27.27 -27.42
N PRO A 534 -5.09 28.61 -27.53
CA PRO A 534 -6.38 29.28 -27.75
C PRO A 534 -7.08 28.87 -29.04
N ASN A 535 -6.31 28.55 -30.09
CA ASN A 535 -6.85 28.22 -31.41
C ASN A 535 -7.15 26.73 -31.62
N ALA A 536 -6.78 25.86 -30.66
CA ALA A 536 -7.01 24.43 -30.76
C ALA A 536 -8.51 24.11 -30.67
N THR A 537 -9.02 23.36 -31.65
CA THR A 537 -10.44 22.98 -31.68
C THR A 537 -10.77 21.95 -30.59
N VAL A 538 -12.05 21.89 -30.19
CA VAL A 538 -12.54 20.85 -29.26
C VAL A 538 -12.23 19.45 -29.80
N GLN A 539 -12.40 19.23 -31.11
CA GLN A 539 -12.12 17.93 -31.73
C GLN A 539 -10.65 17.54 -31.64
N GLU A 540 -9.74 18.48 -31.87
CA GLU A 540 -8.29 18.25 -31.72
C GLU A 540 -7.93 17.90 -30.27
N ARG A 541 -8.46 18.65 -29.30
CA ARG A 541 -8.24 18.40 -27.85
C ARG A 541 -8.73 17.02 -27.44
N ARG A 542 -9.93 16.60 -27.89
CA ARG A 542 -10.49 15.27 -27.64
C ARG A 542 -9.64 14.15 -28.26
N GLN A 543 -9.17 14.33 -29.50
CA GLN A 543 -8.34 13.35 -30.16
C GLN A 543 -7.01 13.17 -29.42
N LYS A 544 -6.34 14.27 -29.04
CA LYS A 544 -5.10 14.23 -28.26
C LYS A 544 -5.32 13.60 -26.88
N LEU A 545 -6.43 13.89 -26.21
CA LEU A 545 -6.81 13.24 -24.94
C LEU A 545 -6.94 11.72 -25.11
N ALA A 546 -7.65 11.26 -26.14
CA ALA A 546 -7.84 9.83 -26.38
C ALA A 546 -6.50 9.11 -26.62
N VAL A 547 -5.60 9.73 -27.39
CA VAL A 547 -4.25 9.19 -27.64
C VAL A 547 -3.41 9.15 -26.36
N ALA A 548 -3.43 10.22 -25.56
CA ALA A 548 -2.70 10.28 -24.30
C ALA A 548 -3.21 9.24 -23.29
N CYS A 549 -4.53 9.10 -23.16
CA CYS A 549 -5.15 8.08 -22.31
C CYS A 549 -4.78 6.65 -22.76
N ALA A 550 -4.80 6.37 -24.06
CA ALA A 550 -4.42 5.08 -24.60
C ALA A 550 -2.93 4.76 -24.35
N ARG A 551 -2.06 5.77 -24.49
CA ARG A 551 -0.63 5.63 -24.18
C ARG A 551 -0.40 5.35 -22.70
N HIS A 552 -1.09 6.07 -21.82
CA HIS A 552 -1.03 5.87 -20.36
C HIS A 552 -1.45 4.45 -19.98
N GLN A 553 -2.61 4.00 -20.48
CA GLN A 553 -3.10 2.65 -20.25
C GLN A 553 -2.10 1.58 -20.73
N ARG A 554 -1.44 1.82 -21.87
CA ARG A 554 -0.40 0.93 -22.36
C ARG A 554 0.82 0.89 -21.42
N GLY A 555 1.25 2.05 -20.92
CA GLY A 555 2.33 2.15 -19.92
C GLY A 555 1.99 1.37 -18.64
N TYR A 556 0.77 1.50 -18.14
CA TYR A 556 0.29 0.76 -16.97
C TYR A 556 0.27 -0.76 -17.20
N GLN A 557 -0.21 -1.21 -18.37
CA GLN A 557 -0.17 -2.63 -18.76
C GLN A 557 1.27 -3.15 -18.84
N ASP A 558 2.18 -2.39 -19.43
CA ASP A 558 3.59 -2.76 -19.55
C ASP A 558 4.24 -2.85 -18.14
N ALA A 559 4.00 -1.89 -17.25
CA ALA A 559 4.47 -1.94 -15.86
C ALA A 559 3.96 -3.19 -15.11
N MET A 560 2.64 -3.46 -15.15
CA MET A 560 2.06 -4.67 -14.54
C MET A 560 2.63 -5.97 -15.11
N CYS A 561 3.08 -5.96 -16.36
CA CYS A 561 3.68 -7.12 -17.04
C CYS A 561 5.19 -7.24 -16.84
N GLY A 562 5.79 -6.43 -15.95
CA GLY A 562 7.23 -6.47 -15.67
C GLY A 562 8.09 -5.90 -16.80
N LYS A 563 7.54 -4.94 -17.56
CA LYS A 563 8.20 -4.25 -18.68
C LYS A 563 8.50 -2.77 -18.36
N GLY A 564 8.52 -2.42 -17.07
CA GLY A 564 8.84 -1.06 -16.65
C GLY A 564 10.31 -0.70 -16.82
N ILE A 565 10.61 0.55 -16.50
CA ILE A 565 11.94 1.15 -16.66
C ILE A 565 12.64 1.18 -15.29
N ASP A 566 11.94 1.71 -14.30
CA ASP A 566 12.52 2.22 -13.07
C ASP A 566 13.09 1.14 -12.15
N ARG A 567 12.36 0.04 -11.92
CA ARG A 567 12.92 -1.06 -11.09
C ARG A 567 14.13 -1.71 -11.73
N HIS A 568 14.19 -1.76 -13.06
CA HIS A 568 15.34 -2.32 -13.75
C HIS A 568 16.57 -1.41 -13.61
N LEU A 569 16.43 -0.11 -13.85
CA LEU A 569 17.52 0.86 -13.65
C LEU A 569 18.00 0.91 -12.19
N PHE A 570 17.06 0.86 -11.24
CA PHE A 570 17.38 0.75 -9.82
C PHE A 570 18.23 -0.49 -9.51
N CYS A 571 17.85 -1.67 -10.02
CA CYS A 571 18.63 -2.89 -9.79
C CYS A 571 20.01 -2.82 -10.44
N LEU A 572 20.14 -2.23 -11.64
CA LEU A 572 21.44 -2.00 -12.28
C LEU A 572 22.32 -1.09 -11.42
N TYR A 573 21.73 -0.06 -10.81
CA TYR A 573 22.44 0.82 -9.88
C TYR A 573 22.89 0.12 -8.61
N VAL A 574 22.03 -0.71 -7.99
CA VAL A 574 22.43 -1.51 -6.83
C VAL A 574 23.65 -2.38 -7.17
N VAL A 575 23.63 -3.06 -8.32
CA VAL A 575 24.80 -3.83 -8.79
C VAL A 575 26.01 -2.93 -9.01
N SER A 576 25.84 -1.74 -9.59
CA SER A 576 26.96 -0.81 -9.82
C SER A 576 27.65 -0.40 -8.51
N LYS A 577 26.88 -0.22 -7.43
CA LYS A 577 27.42 0.08 -6.10
C LYS A 577 28.16 -1.11 -5.49
N TYR A 578 27.66 -2.32 -5.64
CA TYR A 578 28.39 -3.53 -5.22
C TYR A 578 29.71 -3.74 -5.98
N LEU A 579 29.78 -3.30 -7.23
CA LEU A 579 30.99 -3.38 -8.04
C LEU A 579 31.89 -2.15 -7.91
N GLU A 580 31.49 -1.17 -7.10
CA GLU A 580 32.19 0.11 -6.93
C GLU A 580 32.44 0.84 -8.26
N VAL A 581 31.49 0.74 -9.19
CA VAL A 581 31.58 1.39 -10.50
C VAL A 581 30.69 2.63 -10.53
N ASP A 582 31.28 3.77 -10.90
CA ASP A 582 30.51 4.98 -11.18
C ASP A 582 30.00 4.98 -12.62
N SER A 583 28.75 5.40 -12.81
CA SER A 583 28.10 5.49 -14.11
C SER A 583 27.44 6.87 -14.22
N PRO A 584 27.93 7.74 -15.12
CA PRO A 584 27.34 9.07 -15.32
C PRO A 584 25.84 8.98 -15.64
N PHE A 585 25.43 8.00 -16.45
CA PHE A 585 24.03 7.75 -16.78
C PHE A 585 23.21 7.40 -15.54
N LEU A 586 23.60 6.37 -14.76
CA LEU A 586 22.82 5.94 -13.59
C LEU A 586 22.76 7.03 -12.51
N ARG A 587 23.85 7.79 -12.33
CA ARG A 587 23.89 8.92 -11.40
C ARG A 587 22.86 9.98 -11.79
N GLU A 588 22.73 10.27 -13.08
CA GLU A 588 21.79 11.28 -13.56
C GLU A 588 20.34 10.80 -13.45
N VAL A 589 20.02 9.62 -14.00
CA VAL A 589 18.63 9.13 -14.02
C VAL A 589 18.04 8.94 -12.63
N LEU A 590 18.86 8.57 -11.64
CA LEU A 590 18.41 8.36 -10.27
C LEU A 590 18.40 9.65 -9.42
N SER A 591 18.94 10.74 -9.95
CA SER A 591 18.92 12.06 -9.29
C SER A 591 17.70 12.90 -9.67
N GLU A 592 16.94 12.49 -10.69
CA GLU A 592 15.74 13.21 -11.15
C GLU A 592 14.64 13.20 -10.07
N PRO A 593 14.17 14.36 -9.58
CA PRO A 593 13.15 14.40 -8.54
C PRO A 593 11.75 14.11 -9.09
N TRP A 594 11.03 13.23 -8.39
CA TRP A 594 9.62 12.92 -8.66
C TRP A 594 8.71 14.01 -8.06
N ARG A 595 8.70 15.20 -8.67
CA ARG A 595 7.95 16.36 -8.16
C ARG A 595 6.43 16.18 -8.12
N LEU A 596 5.88 15.22 -8.87
CA LEU A 596 4.50 14.80 -8.70
C LEU A 596 4.47 13.29 -8.49
N SER A 597 4.14 12.86 -7.27
CA SER A 597 3.95 11.44 -6.95
C SER A 597 2.48 11.14 -6.78
N THR A 598 1.96 10.23 -7.59
CA THR A 598 0.55 9.87 -7.62
C THR A 598 0.32 8.41 -7.25
N SER A 599 -0.81 8.13 -6.61
CA SER A 599 -1.25 6.77 -6.36
C SER A 599 -2.76 6.69 -6.35
N GLN A 600 -3.32 5.67 -7.00
CA GLN A 600 -4.72 5.34 -6.84
C GLN A 600 -4.93 4.62 -5.50
N THR A 601 -5.85 5.12 -4.67
CA THR A 601 -6.30 4.40 -3.47
C THR A 601 -7.05 3.13 -3.90
N PRO A 602 -6.62 1.94 -3.48
CA PRO A 602 -7.29 0.69 -3.82
C PRO A 602 -8.68 0.63 -3.20
N HIS A 603 -9.65 0.14 -3.97
CA HIS A 603 -11.03 0.00 -3.54
C HIS A 603 -11.67 -1.24 -4.16
N ASN A 604 -12.76 -1.74 -3.56
CA ASN A 604 -13.40 -3.03 -3.91
C ASN A 604 -12.43 -4.21 -3.81
N GLN A 605 -11.66 -4.25 -2.73
CA GLN A 605 -10.77 -5.34 -2.36
C GLN A 605 -11.50 -6.48 -1.62
N THR A 606 -12.74 -6.25 -1.18
CA THR A 606 -13.63 -7.26 -0.60
C THR A 606 -15.00 -7.30 -1.31
N SER A 607 -15.71 -8.43 -1.20
CA SER A 607 -17.11 -8.55 -1.61
C SER A 607 -18.12 -8.21 -0.51
N LEU A 608 -17.64 -7.85 0.68
CA LEU A 608 -18.50 -7.56 1.84
C LEU A 608 -19.10 -6.15 1.82
N LEU A 609 -18.52 -5.23 1.04
CA LEU A 609 -19.00 -3.86 0.90
C LEU A 609 -19.43 -3.63 -0.56
N ASP A 610 -20.69 -3.26 -0.75
CA ASP A 610 -21.28 -2.95 -2.05
C ASP A 610 -21.81 -1.52 -2.03
N LEU A 611 -21.00 -0.57 -2.51
CA LEU A 611 -21.37 0.86 -2.54
C LEU A 611 -22.55 1.16 -3.47
N SER A 612 -22.94 0.25 -4.36
CA SER A 612 -24.17 0.45 -5.14
C SER A 612 -25.43 0.27 -4.28
N LYS A 613 -25.35 -0.59 -3.25
CA LYS A 613 -26.43 -0.84 -2.29
C LYS A 613 -26.33 0.06 -1.06
N PHE A 614 -25.11 0.42 -0.68
CA PHE A 614 -24.80 1.17 0.54
C PHE A 614 -23.97 2.43 0.21
N PRO A 615 -24.52 3.38 -0.55
CA PRO A 615 -23.77 4.54 -1.04
C PRO A 615 -23.22 5.45 0.06
N ASP A 616 -23.90 5.54 1.21
CA ASP A 616 -23.45 6.39 2.33
C ASP A 616 -22.21 5.83 3.05
N PHE A 617 -21.91 4.53 2.87
CA PHE A 617 -20.75 3.87 3.50
C PHE A 617 -19.44 4.09 2.72
N ILE A 618 -19.39 5.18 1.95
CA ILE A 618 -18.25 5.59 1.13
C ILE A 618 -17.11 6.16 1.99
N SER A 619 -15.93 5.56 1.89
CA SER A 619 -14.69 6.10 2.44
C SER A 619 -14.14 7.20 1.54
N ALA A 620 -13.52 8.22 2.14
CA ALA A 620 -12.76 9.24 1.40
C ALA A 620 -11.44 8.69 0.81
N GLY A 621 -11.01 7.50 1.22
CA GLY A 621 -9.74 6.91 0.80
C GLY A 621 -8.59 7.24 1.74
N GLY A 622 -7.38 7.33 1.18
CA GLY A 622 -6.15 7.50 1.95
C GLY A 622 -5.10 8.32 1.22
N GLY A 623 -4.04 8.71 1.92
CA GLY A 623 -3.01 9.60 1.39
C GLY A 623 -1.63 9.37 2.00
N PHE A 624 -0.66 10.15 1.53
CA PHE A 624 0.75 10.11 1.94
C PHE A 624 1.37 11.52 1.78
N GLY A 625 2.51 11.78 2.42
CA GLY A 625 3.24 13.04 2.28
C GLY A 625 3.95 13.20 0.92
N PRO A 626 4.44 14.40 0.55
CA PRO A 626 5.18 14.58 -0.70
C PRO A 626 6.53 13.83 -0.65
N VAL A 627 6.98 13.30 -1.78
CA VAL A 627 8.26 12.55 -1.89
C VAL A 627 9.45 13.44 -2.29
N ALA A 628 9.18 14.69 -2.65
CA ALA A 628 10.15 15.72 -2.97
C ALA A 628 9.78 16.99 -2.19
N ASP A 629 10.79 17.74 -1.74
CA ASP A 629 10.56 18.94 -0.93
C ASP A 629 9.86 20.04 -1.73
N ASP A 630 10.15 20.12 -3.03
CA ASP A 630 9.56 21.04 -4.02
C ASP A 630 8.46 20.37 -4.86
N GLY A 631 7.76 19.37 -4.30
CA GLY A 631 6.79 18.56 -5.03
C GLY A 631 5.48 18.28 -4.29
N TYR A 632 4.60 17.56 -4.98
CA TYR A 632 3.28 17.15 -4.51
C TYR A 632 3.19 15.63 -4.35
N GLY A 633 2.50 15.19 -3.29
CA GLY A 633 1.91 13.86 -3.18
C GLY A 633 0.42 13.91 -3.49
N VAL A 634 -0.08 13.11 -4.44
CA VAL A 634 -1.50 13.06 -4.77
C VAL A 634 -2.02 11.64 -4.75
N SER A 635 -2.80 11.31 -3.73
CA SER A 635 -3.61 10.10 -3.75
C SER A 635 -5.01 10.40 -4.28
N TYR A 636 -5.58 9.53 -5.09
CA TYR A 636 -6.95 9.68 -5.56
C TYR A 636 -7.75 8.38 -5.46
N LEU A 637 -9.03 8.51 -5.11
CA LEU A 637 -9.97 7.41 -5.02
C LEU A 637 -11.09 7.60 -6.05
N ILE A 638 -11.37 6.55 -6.81
CA ILE A 638 -12.54 6.46 -7.68
C ILE A 638 -13.63 5.69 -6.92
N ALA A 639 -14.55 6.41 -6.30
CA ALA A 639 -15.58 5.83 -5.44
C ALA A 639 -16.96 5.83 -6.13
N GLY A 640 -17.56 4.66 -6.28
CA GLY A 640 -18.84 4.53 -7.00
C GLY A 640 -18.73 4.95 -8.48
N GLU A 641 -19.81 5.44 -9.07
CA GLU A 641 -19.86 5.93 -10.46
C GLU A 641 -19.61 7.44 -10.59
N ASP A 642 -19.86 8.22 -9.52
CA ASP A 642 -19.95 9.69 -9.58
C ASP A 642 -19.10 10.45 -8.55
N HIS A 643 -18.36 9.74 -7.68
CA HIS A 643 -17.55 10.38 -6.64
C HIS A 643 -16.05 10.15 -6.87
N LEU A 644 -15.28 11.21 -6.68
CA LEU A 644 -13.82 11.18 -6.66
C LEU A 644 -13.33 11.90 -5.41
N PHE A 645 -12.29 11.36 -4.79
CA PHE A 645 -11.57 12.03 -3.71
C PHE A 645 -10.12 12.19 -4.11
N PHE A 646 -9.54 13.35 -3.81
CA PHE A 646 -8.11 13.60 -3.95
C PHE A 646 -7.53 14.06 -2.61
N HIS A 647 -6.38 13.51 -2.25
CA HIS A 647 -5.60 13.89 -1.09
C HIS A 647 -4.30 14.51 -1.63
N VAL A 648 -4.20 15.84 -1.54
CA VAL A 648 -3.08 16.61 -2.09
C VAL A 648 -2.19 17.07 -0.96
N SER A 649 -0.95 16.61 -0.94
CA SER A 649 0.07 16.97 0.04
C SER A 649 1.23 17.72 -0.59
N SER A 650 1.82 18.67 0.13
CA SER A 650 3.02 19.43 -0.22
C SER A 650 3.74 19.90 1.06
N LYS A 651 4.90 20.55 0.91
CA LYS A 651 5.60 21.19 2.03
C LYS A 651 5.35 22.70 2.05
N ARG A 652 5.04 23.27 3.22
CA ARG A 652 4.83 24.71 3.42
C ARG A 652 6.11 25.51 3.19
N SER A 653 7.26 24.90 3.46
CA SER A 653 8.59 25.47 3.27
C SER A 653 8.95 25.70 1.79
N SER A 654 8.27 25.02 0.87
CA SER A 654 8.49 25.19 -0.57
C SER A 654 7.63 26.35 -1.12
N PRO A 655 8.25 27.39 -1.71
CA PRO A 655 7.50 28.47 -2.36
C PRO A 655 6.87 28.03 -3.69
N GLU A 656 7.28 26.89 -4.25
CA GLU A 656 6.76 26.38 -5.52
C GLU A 656 5.42 25.67 -5.36
N THR A 657 5.08 25.19 -4.16
CA THR A 657 3.95 24.27 -3.95
C THR A 657 2.90 24.80 -2.98
N ASP A 658 1.62 24.56 -3.26
CA ASP A 658 0.49 24.87 -2.37
C ASP A 658 -0.63 23.85 -2.61
N SER A 659 -1.00 23.06 -1.60
CA SER A 659 -1.93 21.94 -1.77
C SER A 659 -3.35 22.41 -2.14
N LEU A 660 -3.80 23.55 -1.61
CA LEU A 660 -5.11 24.12 -1.91
C LEU A 660 -5.15 24.70 -3.33
N ARG A 661 -4.11 25.43 -3.74
CA ARG A 661 -3.96 25.98 -5.09
C ARG A 661 -3.93 24.85 -6.12
N PHE A 662 -3.15 23.81 -5.86
CA PHE A 662 -3.07 22.68 -6.77
C PHE A 662 -4.38 21.90 -6.84
N ALA A 663 -5.08 21.70 -5.71
CA ALA A 663 -6.42 21.10 -5.71
C ALA A 663 -7.43 21.90 -6.56
N LYS A 664 -7.40 23.24 -6.53
CA LYS A 664 -8.20 24.09 -7.42
C LYS A 664 -7.85 23.88 -8.89
N HIS A 665 -6.57 23.73 -9.23
CA HIS A 665 -6.14 23.39 -10.58
C HIS A 665 -6.62 22.00 -11.03
N ILE A 666 -6.65 21.01 -10.13
CA ILE A 666 -7.25 19.69 -10.39
C ILE A 666 -8.74 19.84 -10.69
N GLU A 667 -9.47 20.56 -9.83
CA GLU A 667 -10.92 20.77 -10.01
C GLU A 667 -11.23 21.48 -11.34
N GLN A 668 -10.47 22.52 -11.68
CA GLN A 668 -10.62 23.22 -12.96
C GLN A 668 -10.29 22.31 -14.14
N SER A 669 -9.23 21.51 -14.04
CA SER A 669 -8.86 20.57 -15.11
C SER A 669 -9.94 19.51 -15.33
N LEU A 670 -10.56 18.99 -14.27
CA LEU A 670 -11.70 18.08 -14.36
C LEU A 670 -12.92 18.75 -15.02
N LYS A 671 -13.21 20.02 -14.69
CA LYS A 671 -14.30 20.79 -15.33
C LYS A 671 -14.05 21.00 -16.82
N ASP A 672 -12.84 21.43 -17.19
CA ASP A 672 -12.49 21.68 -18.60
C ASP A 672 -12.50 20.41 -19.44
N MET A 673 -12.01 19.30 -18.88
CA MET A 673 -12.03 18.01 -19.57
C MET A 673 -13.45 17.50 -19.78
N ARG A 674 -14.37 17.74 -18.84
CA ARG A 674 -15.79 17.42 -19.00
C ARG A 674 -16.42 18.22 -20.13
N ALA A 675 -16.15 19.52 -20.19
CA ALA A 675 -16.67 20.43 -21.23
C ALA A 675 -16.25 20.07 -22.66
N LEU A 676 -15.23 19.20 -22.85
CA LEU A 676 -14.89 18.69 -24.19
C LEU A 676 -15.92 17.69 -24.75
N PHE A 677 -16.78 17.12 -23.89
CA PHE A 677 -17.71 16.05 -24.26
C PHE A 677 -19.19 16.43 -24.07
N GLU A 678 -19.44 17.65 -23.60
CA GLU A 678 -20.75 18.31 -23.57
C GLU A 678 -20.83 19.28 -24.75
#